data_AF-A0AAU1M2S9-F1
#
_entry.id   AF-A0AAU1M2S9-F1
#
_cell.length_a   1.000
_cell.length_b   1.000
_cell.length_c   1.000
_cell.angle_alpha   90.00
_cell.angle_beta   90.00
_cell.angle_gamma   90.00
#
_symmetry.space_group_name_H-M   'P 1'
#
loop_
_entity.id
_entity.type
_entity.pdbx_description
1 polymer ?
#
loop_
_entity_poly.entity_id
_entity_poly.type
_entity_poly.pdbx_seq_one_letter_code
_entity_poly.pdbx_strand_id
1 'polypeptide(L)'
;MSSLASGLDPRTPVVVGVGQSSERLDDPGYRRLSPVELAAAAAREALADTGADAATVASAVDTVAGVRQFEISTPGARAPLGVSDNYPRSVADRIGADPARAILEVVGGQGPQHLVNELAAAIADGDAQAALVFGSEAISTIQALAKADDRPDFTERVGGTLEDRGWGLQGLSSPHQASHGLTDAPSQYALFENARRARLGQSREEYAAGMGALFAPFTDIAAKNPHSAAPVRRSAEELVTATEQNRVIAEPYTRFVVAREKVNQGAAVLLMSVGTARRLGVPEERWVFLHGHADLRERDLMERADLSRSPAAVTAAEHALEVAGITAAELATVDLYSCFPIAVSNVADGLGLAADDPRGLTLTGGLPFFGGAGNNYSMHGIAETVQRARTAPGSFGLVGANGGSLSKYSAGVYSTTPTAWRPDRSHELQARIDAWEAPGEARRADGWATVETYTVKHGRDGSRTGVVVGRLEEDGRRFVALALENDEEMRDLLASAEPIGRRVYVRSFGFGNRVSTGEERMNVLLPRRAPVLRDDYEFVRVRRDGHLLEVTIDRPDQRNSLHPQANDELDQVFDAYFADSDLWVAILTGAGDQAFCAGNDLKYSASGKPMWVPKNGFAGLTSRRGMTKPVIAAVNGFAVGGGCEIALACHLVVADERSRFALSEVKVGLAAGAGGLVRLPRAVPKNIATEMILTGRQVAADEALALGLVNRVVQAGTALDGARALAAEILDGSPTSVRVSLRLMAESEGIADTVEAIEQPSSALDELMVSQDAFEGMTAFAQKRRPLWKNR
;
A
#
# COMPACT_ATOMS: atom_id res chain seq x y z
N MET A 1 -26.14 -50.56 10.62
CA MET A 1 -25.44 -49.72 11.59
C MET A 1 -26.10 -48.35 11.56
N SER A 2 -26.56 -47.82 12.69
CA SER A 2 -27.11 -46.47 12.74
C SER A 2 -25.99 -45.48 12.39
N SER A 3 -26.15 -44.70 11.33
CA SER A 3 -25.18 -43.65 10.94
C SER A 3 -24.96 -42.71 12.13
N LEU A 4 -23.70 -42.44 12.51
CA LEU A 4 -23.36 -41.48 13.56
C LEU A 4 -23.79 -40.05 13.19
N ALA A 5 -24.05 -39.80 11.91
CA ALA A 5 -24.59 -38.55 11.37
C ALA A 5 -26.13 -38.57 11.19
N SER A 6 -26.83 -39.59 11.69
CA SER A 6 -28.30 -39.63 11.68
C SER A 6 -28.85 -38.53 12.58
N GLY A 7 -29.55 -37.56 11.98
CA GLY A 7 -30.13 -36.40 12.70
C GLY A 7 -29.44 -35.05 12.46
N LEU A 8 -28.34 -34.98 11.70
CA LEU A 8 -27.80 -33.69 11.25
C LEU A 8 -28.74 -33.00 10.25
N ASP A 9 -28.82 -31.66 10.31
CA ASP A 9 -29.47 -30.87 9.25
C ASP A 9 -28.81 -31.23 7.91
N PRO A 10 -29.57 -31.62 6.86
CA PRO A 10 -29.01 -31.94 5.56
C PRO A 10 -28.18 -30.81 4.93
N ARG A 11 -28.34 -29.56 5.40
CA ARG A 11 -27.53 -28.40 4.99
C ARG A 11 -26.21 -28.26 5.75
N THR A 12 -25.90 -29.14 6.69
CA THR A 12 -24.63 -29.09 7.43
C THR A 12 -23.45 -29.22 6.43
N PRO A 13 -22.49 -28.28 6.42
CA PRO A 13 -21.34 -28.34 5.52
C PRO A 13 -20.33 -29.39 5.97
N VAL A 14 -19.75 -30.09 5.01
CA VAL A 14 -18.74 -31.12 5.22
C VAL A 14 -17.70 -31.07 4.11
N VAL A 15 -16.42 -31.14 4.47
CA VAL A 15 -15.34 -31.37 3.52
C VAL A 15 -15.34 -32.84 3.14
N VAL A 16 -15.48 -33.11 1.84
CA VAL A 16 -15.61 -34.48 1.31
C VAL A 16 -14.45 -34.90 0.42
N GLY A 17 -13.68 -33.96 -0.10
CA GLY A 17 -12.56 -34.22 -1.00
C GLY A 17 -11.47 -33.18 -0.87
N VAL A 18 -10.22 -33.62 -0.88
CA VAL A 18 -9.04 -32.74 -0.91
C VAL A 18 -8.02 -33.27 -1.92
N GLY A 19 -7.28 -32.37 -2.57
CA GLY A 19 -6.30 -32.74 -3.59
C GLY A 19 -5.14 -31.77 -3.67
N GLN A 20 -3.98 -32.27 -4.09
CA GLN A 20 -2.72 -31.53 -4.15
C GLN A 20 -1.93 -31.91 -5.41
N SER A 21 -1.53 -30.91 -6.18
CA SER A 21 -0.66 -31.10 -7.34
C SER A 21 0.65 -30.33 -7.16
N SER A 22 1.72 -30.87 -7.73
CA SER A 22 3.02 -30.22 -7.74
C SER A 22 3.89 -30.78 -8.86
N GLU A 23 4.79 -29.97 -9.38
CA GLU A 23 5.90 -30.43 -10.22
C GLU A 23 7.14 -29.55 -10.00
N ARG A 24 8.31 -30.10 -10.27
CA ARG A 24 9.59 -29.39 -10.20
C ARG A 24 10.24 -29.38 -11.56
N LEU A 25 11.08 -28.38 -11.82
CA LEU A 25 11.75 -28.24 -13.11
C LEU A 25 12.69 -29.42 -13.42
N ASP A 26 13.22 -30.05 -12.38
CA ASP A 26 14.15 -31.17 -12.42
C ASP A 26 13.46 -32.54 -12.27
N ASP A 27 12.14 -32.60 -12.11
CA ASP A 27 11.42 -33.86 -12.07
C ASP A 27 11.51 -34.58 -13.43
N PRO A 28 11.79 -35.90 -13.48
CA PRO A 28 11.84 -36.66 -14.73
C PRO A 28 10.54 -36.62 -15.57
N GLY A 29 9.42 -36.25 -14.95
CA GLY A 29 8.10 -36.11 -15.57
C GLY A 29 7.57 -34.68 -15.59
N TYR A 30 8.44 -33.66 -15.55
CA TYR A 30 8.05 -32.25 -15.63
C TYR A 30 7.24 -31.94 -16.91
N ARG A 31 6.01 -31.43 -16.75
CA ARG A 31 5.05 -31.24 -17.86
C ARG A 31 4.92 -29.80 -18.34
N ARG A 32 5.54 -28.83 -17.67
CA ARG A 32 5.40 -27.38 -17.96
C ARG A 32 3.96 -26.89 -17.78
N LEU A 33 3.30 -27.35 -16.73
CA LEU A 33 1.89 -27.02 -16.47
C LEU A 33 1.71 -25.53 -16.21
N SER A 34 0.63 -24.99 -16.76
CA SER A 34 0.09 -23.69 -16.41
C SER A 34 -0.50 -23.69 -14.98
N PRO A 35 -0.72 -22.52 -14.38
CA PRO A 35 -1.46 -22.41 -13.12
C PRO A 35 -2.85 -23.07 -13.21
N VAL A 36 -3.58 -22.84 -14.30
CA VAL A 36 -4.90 -23.46 -14.56
C VAL A 36 -4.80 -24.98 -14.51
N GLU A 37 -3.80 -25.58 -15.17
CA GLU A 37 -3.65 -27.04 -15.21
C GLU A 37 -3.22 -27.62 -13.86
N LEU A 38 -2.40 -26.91 -13.08
CA LEU A 38 -2.06 -27.31 -11.71
C LEU A 38 -3.30 -27.34 -10.83
N ALA A 39 -4.10 -26.28 -10.84
CA ALA A 39 -5.35 -26.23 -10.09
C ALA A 39 -6.35 -27.31 -10.55
N ALA A 40 -6.49 -27.53 -11.86
CA ALA A 40 -7.33 -28.59 -12.39
C ALA A 40 -6.85 -29.99 -11.98
N ALA A 41 -5.52 -30.22 -11.92
CA ALA A 41 -4.98 -31.49 -11.44
C ALA A 41 -5.32 -31.73 -9.96
N ALA A 42 -5.16 -30.72 -9.10
CA ALA A 42 -5.54 -30.80 -7.70
C ALA A 42 -7.06 -30.99 -7.52
N ALA A 43 -7.87 -30.30 -8.33
CA ALA A 43 -9.33 -30.45 -8.32
C ALA A 43 -9.76 -31.87 -8.74
N ARG A 44 -9.13 -32.48 -9.76
CA ARG A 44 -9.40 -33.88 -10.13
C ARG A 44 -9.08 -34.85 -8.99
N GLU A 45 -8.00 -34.61 -8.25
CA GLU A 45 -7.67 -35.41 -7.08
C GLU A 45 -8.70 -35.23 -5.97
N ALA A 46 -9.14 -33.99 -5.69
CA ALA A 46 -10.20 -33.73 -4.72
C ALA A 46 -11.52 -34.43 -5.08
N LEU A 47 -11.89 -34.44 -6.37
CA LEU A 47 -13.07 -35.17 -6.86
C LEU A 47 -12.92 -36.68 -6.66
N ALA A 48 -11.75 -37.25 -6.98
CA ALA A 48 -11.47 -38.68 -6.80
C ALA A 48 -11.42 -39.08 -5.30
N ASP A 49 -10.91 -38.19 -4.45
CA ASP A 49 -10.79 -38.39 -3.01
C ASP A 49 -12.14 -38.52 -2.29
N THR A 50 -13.24 -38.08 -2.93
CA THR A 50 -14.60 -38.31 -2.43
C THR A 50 -14.99 -39.79 -2.34
N GLY A 51 -14.35 -40.66 -3.13
CA GLY A 51 -14.74 -42.06 -3.26
C GLY A 51 -16.06 -42.30 -4.02
N ALA A 52 -16.71 -41.24 -4.51
CA ALA A 52 -17.86 -41.31 -5.39
C ALA A 52 -17.44 -41.19 -6.88
N ASP A 53 -18.40 -41.32 -7.80
CA ASP A 53 -18.11 -41.13 -9.23
C ASP A 53 -17.73 -39.66 -9.51
N ALA A 54 -16.47 -39.44 -9.90
CA ALA A 54 -15.90 -38.10 -10.03
C ALA A 54 -16.64 -37.21 -11.06
N ALA A 55 -17.16 -37.80 -12.15
CA ALA A 55 -17.90 -37.05 -13.17
C ALA A 55 -19.27 -36.59 -12.64
N THR A 56 -19.96 -37.45 -11.91
CA THR A 56 -21.22 -37.14 -11.22
C THR A 56 -21.01 -36.07 -10.15
N VAL A 57 -19.92 -36.16 -9.38
CA VAL A 57 -19.54 -35.16 -8.38
C VAL A 57 -19.23 -33.81 -9.04
N ALA A 58 -18.42 -33.78 -10.10
CA ALA A 58 -18.07 -32.57 -10.83
C ALA A 58 -19.30 -31.85 -11.38
N SER A 59 -20.24 -32.62 -11.95
CA SER A 59 -21.50 -32.09 -12.48
C SER A 59 -22.42 -31.52 -11.40
N ALA A 60 -22.21 -31.88 -10.13
CA ALA A 60 -23.00 -31.39 -9.00
C ALA A 60 -22.40 -30.13 -8.35
N VAL A 61 -21.18 -29.72 -8.71
CA VAL A 61 -20.54 -28.50 -8.19
C VAL A 61 -21.27 -27.27 -8.74
N ASP A 62 -21.96 -26.54 -7.87
CA ASP A 62 -22.71 -25.34 -8.23
C ASP A 62 -21.88 -24.06 -8.06
N THR A 63 -20.81 -24.11 -7.25
CA THR A 63 -19.97 -22.97 -6.93
C THR A 63 -18.49 -23.34 -7.04
N VAL A 64 -17.71 -22.53 -7.74
CA VAL A 64 -16.23 -22.62 -7.75
C VAL A 64 -15.60 -21.33 -7.24
N ALA A 65 -14.54 -21.45 -6.45
CA ALA A 65 -13.79 -20.32 -5.93
C ALA A 65 -12.28 -20.50 -6.15
N GLY A 66 -11.71 -19.60 -6.94
CA GLY A 66 -10.28 -19.56 -7.23
C GLY A 66 -9.53 -18.57 -6.34
N VAL A 67 -8.40 -18.99 -5.77
CA VAL A 67 -7.42 -18.11 -5.13
C VAL A 67 -6.55 -17.47 -6.22
N ARG A 68 -6.38 -16.15 -6.13
CA ARG A 68 -5.67 -15.33 -7.12
C ARG A 68 -4.18 -15.67 -7.22
N GLN A 69 -3.67 -15.85 -8.44
CA GLN A 69 -2.23 -16.05 -8.69
C GLN A 69 -1.45 -14.74 -8.67
N PHE A 70 -0.14 -14.82 -8.49
CA PHE A 70 0.74 -13.64 -8.47
C PHE A 70 0.67 -12.82 -9.76
N GLU A 71 0.61 -13.46 -10.93
CA GLU A 71 0.51 -12.76 -12.22
C GLU A 71 -0.80 -12.00 -12.46
N ILE A 72 -1.80 -12.18 -11.60
CA ILE A 72 -3.06 -11.42 -11.60
C ILE A 72 -3.35 -10.73 -10.25
N SER A 73 -2.37 -10.67 -9.34
CA SER A 73 -2.52 -10.13 -7.98
C SER A 73 -2.32 -8.63 -7.86
N THR A 74 -1.74 -7.95 -8.85
CA THR A 74 -1.55 -6.50 -8.81
C THR A 74 -1.85 -5.83 -10.15
N PRO A 75 -2.30 -4.56 -10.15
CA PRO A 75 -2.44 -3.80 -11.38
C PRO A 75 -1.11 -3.73 -12.14
N GLY A 76 -1.12 -4.12 -13.42
CA GLY A 76 0.07 -4.10 -14.27
C GLY A 76 1.08 -5.22 -14.03
N ALA A 77 0.72 -6.27 -13.28
CA ALA A 77 1.53 -7.48 -13.15
C ALA A 77 1.92 -8.02 -14.55
N ARG A 78 3.19 -8.44 -14.69
CA ARG A 78 3.69 -9.03 -15.94
C ARG A 78 3.40 -10.53 -15.93
N ALA A 79 2.62 -10.97 -16.92
CA ALA A 79 2.40 -12.38 -17.22
C ALA A 79 3.09 -12.76 -18.54
N PRO A 80 4.40 -13.09 -18.53
CA PRO A 80 5.18 -13.30 -19.75
C PRO A 80 4.75 -14.52 -20.58
N LEU A 81 3.99 -15.44 -19.97
CA LEU A 81 3.42 -16.62 -20.62
C LEU A 81 1.90 -16.53 -20.80
N GLY A 82 1.26 -15.38 -20.53
CA GLY A 82 -0.21 -15.26 -20.63
C GLY A 82 -0.98 -15.65 -19.36
N VAL A 83 -2.29 -15.36 -19.35
CA VAL A 83 -3.23 -15.65 -18.25
C VAL A 83 -4.62 -16.01 -18.79
N SER A 84 -5.38 -16.75 -17.99
CA SER A 84 -6.83 -16.89 -18.20
C SER A 84 -7.57 -15.60 -17.87
N ASP A 85 -8.57 -15.25 -18.70
CA ASP A 85 -9.51 -14.16 -18.42
C ASP A 85 -10.54 -14.52 -17.34
N ASN A 86 -10.74 -15.81 -17.10
CA ASN A 86 -11.62 -16.33 -16.05
C ASN A 86 -11.02 -17.62 -15.48
N TYR A 87 -10.03 -17.44 -14.60
CA TYR A 87 -9.31 -18.55 -13.97
C TYR A 87 -10.23 -19.61 -13.34
N PRO A 88 -11.26 -19.24 -12.55
CA PRO A 88 -12.14 -20.24 -11.95
C PRO A 88 -12.89 -21.10 -12.98
N ARG A 89 -13.41 -20.50 -14.06
CA ARG A 89 -14.09 -21.25 -15.12
C ARG A 89 -13.14 -22.10 -15.95
N SER A 90 -11.95 -21.59 -16.26
CA SER A 90 -10.90 -22.38 -16.92
C SER A 90 -10.58 -23.69 -16.18
N VAL A 91 -10.61 -23.67 -14.84
CA VAL A 91 -10.43 -24.88 -14.01
C VAL A 91 -11.69 -25.76 -14.03
N ALA A 92 -12.87 -25.17 -13.88
CA ALA A 92 -14.16 -25.88 -13.91
C ALA A 92 -14.36 -26.67 -15.22
N ASP A 93 -14.10 -26.05 -16.37
CA ASP A 93 -14.24 -26.67 -17.69
C ASP A 93 -13.36 -27.92 -17.81
N ARG A 94 -12.13 -27.88 -17.28
CA ARG A 94 -11.18 -29.01 -17.35
C ARG A 94 -11.65 -30.19 -16.53
N ILE A 95 -12.32 -29.97 -15.41
CA ILE A 95 -12.83 -31.04 -14.55
C ILE A 95 -14.24 -31.50 -14.93
N GLY A 96 -14.87 -30.87 -15.93
CA GLY A 96 -16.22 -31.20 -16.37
C GLY A 96 -17.31 -30.65 -15.45
N ALA A 97 -17.05 -29.55 -14.74
CA ALA A 97 -18.04 -28.84 -13.94
C ALA A 97 -18.57 -27.61 -14.69
N ASP A 98 -19.85 -27.29 -14.53
CA ASP A 98 -20.47 -26.06 -15.05
C ASP A 98 -21.20 -25.31 -13.92
N PRO A 99 -20.44 -24.60 -13.07
CA PRO A 99 -20.97 -23.98 -11.87
C PRO A 99 -21.80 -22.73 -12.20
N ALA A 100 -22.88 -22.54 -11.44
CA ALA A 100 -23.71 -21.34 -11.49
C ALA A 100 -22.92 -20.10 -11.03
N ARG A 101 -22.05 -20.26 -10.02
CA ARG A 101 -21.24 -19.18 -9.46
C ARG A 101 -19.74 -19.49 -9.58
N ALA A 102 -18.98 -18.51 -10.08
CA ALA A 102 -17.53 -18.57 -10.17
C ALA A 102 -16.93 -17.34 -9.48
N ILE A 103 -16.09 -17.56 -8.48
CA ILE A 103 -15.54 -16.53 -7.59
C ILE A 103 -14.03 -16.45 -7.79
N LEU A 104 -13.48 -15.23 -7.89
CA LEU A 104 -12.05 -14.99 -7.81
C LEU A 104 -11.75 -14.12 -6.59
N GLU A 105 -11.05 -14.71 -5.62
CA GLU A 105 -10.78 -14.12 -4.31
C GLU A 105 -9.76 -12.96 -4.37
N VAL A 106 -9.77 -12.13 -3.32
CA VAL A 106 -8.75 -11.10 -3.09
C VAL A 106 -7.36 -11.72 -2.81
N VAL A 107 -6.32 -10.91 -2.94
CA VAL A 107 -4.94 -11.31 -2.63
C VAL A 107 -4.77 -11.62 -1.14
N GLY A 108 -4.02 -12.67 -0.82
CA GLY A 108 -3.46 -12.93 0.50
C GLY A 108 -3.59 -14.40 0.91
N GLY A 109 -2.60 -14.88 1.67
CA GLY A 109 -2.51 -16.26 2.14
C GLY A 109 -3.64 -16.73 3.06
N GLN A 110 -4.49 -15.82 3.56
CA GLN A 110 -5.70 -16.17 4.30
C GLN A 110 -6.80 -16.76 3.40
N GLY A 111 -6.76 -16.45 2.09
CA GLY A 111 -7.82 -16.72 1.12
C GLY A 111 -8.36 -18.15 1.14
N PRO A 112 -7.51 -19.20 1.13
CA PRO A 112 -7.98 -20.58 1.21
C PRO A 112 -8.92 -20.87 2.39
N GLN A 113 -8.54 -20.47 3.60
CA GLN A 113 -9.33 -20.75 4.80
C GLN A 113 -10.56 -19.85 4.87
N HIS A 114 -10.45 -18.59 4.46
CA HIS A 114 -11.59 -17.66 4.33
C HIS A 114 -12.67 -18.23 3.40
N LEU A 115 -12.28 -18.71 2.22
CA LEU A 115 -13.21 -19.30 1.25
C LEU A 115 -13.89 -20.57 1.80
N VAL A 116 -13.16 -21.40 2.56
CA VAL A 116 -13.73 -22.57 3.23
C VAL A 116 -14.74 -22.15 4.30
N ASN A 117 -14.44 -21.13 5.10
CA ASN A 117 -15.37 -20.59 6.11
C ASN A 117 -16.64 -20.03 5.45
N GLU A 118 -16.48 -19.17 4.44
CA GLU A 118 -17.59 -18.53 3.73
C GLU A 118 -18.49 -19.56 3.02
N LEU A 119 -17.91 -20.50 2.29
CA LEU A 119 -18.69 -21.47 1.52
C LEU A 119 -19.34 -22.53 2.42
N ALA A 120 -18.75 -22.82 3.59
CA ALA A 120 -19.42 -23.61 4.62
C ALA A 120 -20.66 -22.89 5.17
N ALA A 121 -20.56 -21.58 5.43
CA ALA A 121 -21.71 -20.76 5.84
C ALA A 121 -22.80 -20.72 4.75
N ALA A 122 -22.41 -20.49 3.49
CA ALA A 122 -23.33 -20.48 2.35
C ALA A 122 -24.06 -21.83 2.18
N ILE A 123 -23.37 -22.95 2.38
CA ILE A 123 -23.99 -24.29 2.37
C ILE A 123 -24.99 -24.45 3.53
N ALA A 124 -24.63 -24.00 4.74
CA ALA A 124 -25.51 -24.06 5.91
C ALA A 124 -26.78 -23.22 5.73
N ASP A 125 -26.66 -22.06 5.09
CA ASP A 125 -27.78 -21.16 4.78
C ASP A 125 -28.63 -21.69 3.61
N GLY A 126 -28.05 -22.52 2.75
CA GLY A 126 -28.71 -23.13 1.59
C GLY A 126 -28.47 -22.40 0.27
N ASP A 127 -27.52 -21.46 0.25
CA ASP A 127 -27.11 -20.69 -0.93
C ASP A 127 -26.17 -21.48 -1.86
N ALA A 128 -25.59 -22.58 -1.37
CA ALA A 128 -24.80 -23.53 -2.15
C ALA A 128 -25.05 -24.97 -1.68
N GLN A 129 -24.79 -25.96 -2.54
CA GLN A 129 -24.94 -27.38 -2.22
C GLN A 129 -23.62 -28.16 -2.35
N ALA A 130 -22.78 -27.80 -3.31
CA ALA A 130 -21.43 -28.32 -3.49
C ALA A 130 -20.51 -27.22 -4.03
N ALA A 131 -19.46 -26.90 -3.28
CA ALA A 131 -18.55 -25.82 -3.57
C ALA A 131 -17.10 -26.33 -3.64
N LEU A 132 -16.39 -25.98 -4.72
CA LEU A 132 -14.99 -26.35 -4.92
C LEU A 132 -14.10 -25.11 -4.80
N VAL A 133 -13.21 -25.13 -3.81
CA VAL A 133 -12.15 -24.12 -3.62
C VAL A 133 -10.86 -24.65 -4.22
N PHE A 134 -10.14 -23.83 -4.99
CA PHE A 134 -8.84 -24.20 -5.55
C PHE A 134 -7.92 -22.99 -5.76
N GLY A 135 -6.65 -23.28 -5.90
CA GLY A 135 -5.62 -22.28 -6.17
C GLY A 135 -4.34 -22.95 -6.62
N SER A 136 -3.44 -22.16 -7.20
CA SER A 136 -2.20 -22.67 -7.79
C SER A 136 -1.21 -21.57 -8.09
N GLU A 137 0.07 -21.89 -8.10
CA GLU A 137 1.13 -21.03 -8.63
C GLU A 137 2.03 -21.86 -9.56
N ALA A 138 2.50 -21.26 -10.65
CA ALA A 138 3.46 -21.87 -11.59
C ALA A 138 4.72 -21.00 -11.77
N ILE A 139 5.13 -20.30 -10.71
CA ILE A 139 6.17 -19.26 -10.77
C ILE A 139 7.51 -19.83 -11.25
N SER A 140 7.86 -21.06 -10.87
CA SER A 140 9.10 -21.70 -11.35
C SER A 140 9.07 -21.93 -12.85
N THR A 141 7.97 -22.49 -13.38
CA THR A 141 7.75 -22.69 -14.82
C THR A 141 7.77 -21.37 -15.58
N ILE A 142 7.03 -20.37 -15.09
CA ILE A 142 6.92 -19.05 -15.71
C ILE A 142 8.29 -18.38 -15.82
N GLN A 143 9.07 -18.36 -14.73
CA GLN A 143 10.40 -17.74 -14.74
C GLN A 143 11.39 -18.49 -15.64
N ALA A 144 11.34 -19.82 -15.66
CA ALA A 144 12.24 -20.63 -16.47
C ALA A 144 11.98 -20.47 -17.98
N LEU A 145 10.71 -20.35 -18.38
CA LEU A 145 10.31 -20.35 -19.79
C LEU A 145 10.01 -18.97 -20.38
N ALA A 146 9.94 -17.90 -19.58
CA ALA A 146 9.58 -16.54 -20.04
C ALA A 146 10.40 -16.02 -21.23
N LYS A 147 11.64 -16.50 -21.38
CA LYS A 147 12.58 -16.13 -22.45
C LYS A 147 12.97 -17.31 -23.35
N ALA A 148 12.31 -18.46 -23.22
CA ALA A 148 12.58 -19.61 -24.06
C ALA A 148 12.04 -19.40 -25.48
N ASP A 149 12.73 -19.93 -26.49
CA ASP A 149 12.29 -19.84 -27.89
C ASP A 149 10.99 -20.63 -28.12
N ASP A 150 10.80 -21.73 -27.40
CA ASP A 150 9.63 -22.62 -27.42
C ASP A 150 8.67 -22.35 -26.25
N ARG A 151 8.59 -21.10 -25.77
CA ARG A 151 7.75 -20.75 -24.62
C ARG A 151 6.27 -21.12 -24.85
N PRO A 152 5.59 -21.72 -23.86
CA PRO A 152 4.17 -22.00 -23.97
C PRO A 152 3.33 -20.71 -23.86
N ASP A 153 2.11 -20.76 -24.37
CA ASP A 153 1.09 -19.73 -24.16
C ASP A 153 0.02 -20.28 -23.21
N PHE A 154 -0.04 -19.72 -22.01
CA PHE A 154 -1.01 -19.99 -20.96
C PHE A 154 -2.22 -19.03 -21.03
N THR A 155 -2.34 -18.26 -22.12
CA THR A 155 -3.51 -17.41 -22.34
C THR A 155 -4.76 -18.25 -22.59
N GLU A 156 -5.81 -18.00 -21.82
CA GLU A 156 -7.12 -18.60 -22.02
C GLU A 156 -8.22 -17.54 -22.11
N ARG A 157 -9.23 -17.82 -22.93
CA ARG A 157 -10.41 -16.98 -23.14
C ARG A 157 -11.67 -17.83 -23.06
N VAL A 158 -12.19 -18.01 -21.87
CA VAL A 158 -13.35 -18.89 -21.62
C VAL A 158 -14.65 -18.11 -21.38
N GLY A 159 -14.56 -16.81 -21.06
CA GLY A 159 -15.73 -15.96 -20.82
C GLY A 159 -16.54 -16.41 -19.60
N GLY A 160 -17.88 -16.28 -19.68
CA GLY A 160 -18.80 -16.64 -18.60
C GLY A 160 -18.86 -15.63 -17.44
N THR A 161 -19.76 -15.87 -16.49
CA THR A 161 -19.88 -15.03 -15.29
C THR A 161 -18.68 -15.21 -14.37
N LEU A 162 -18.20 -14.12 -13.79
CA LEU A 162 -17.12 -14.10 -12.80
C LEU A 162 -17.43 -13.04 -11.74
N GLU A 163 -17.48 -13.46 -10.48
CA GLU A 163 -17.43 -12.59 -9.32
C GLU A 163 -15.96 -12.30 -9.00
N ASP A 164 -15.37 -11.29 -9.65
CA ASP A 164 -14.04 -10.80 -9.33
C ASP A 164 -14.14 -9.81 -8.16
N ARG A 165 -13.60 -10.19 -6.99
CA ARG A 165 -13.63 -9.38 -5.76
C ARG A 165 -12.57 -8.26 -5.75
N GLY A 166 -11.86 -8.08 -6.84
CA GLY A 166 -10.73 -7.16 -6.96
C GLY A 166 -9.49 -7.66 -6.23
N TRP A 167 -8.46 -6.82 -6.16
CA TRP A 167 -7.17 -7.23 -5.61
C TRP A 167 -7.13 -7.26 -4.07
N GLY A 168 -7.98 -6.49 -3.39
CA GLY A 168 -7.97 -6.38 -1.92
C GLY A 168 -6.64 -5.87 -1.33
N LEU A 169 -5.94 -4.98 -2.05
CA LEU A 169 -4.65 -4.39 -1.63
C LEU A 169 -4.79 -3.24 -0.62
N GLN A 170 -6.01 -2.77 -0.38
CA GLN A 170 -6.27 -1.68 0.56
C GLN A 170 -5.82 -2.05 1.97
N GLY A 171 -5.02 -1.18 2.58
CA GLY A 171 -4.45 -1.37 3.93
C GLY A 171 -3.23 -2.30 3.99
N LEU A 172 -2.81 -2.92 2.88
CA LEU A 172 -1.62 -3.80 2.86
C LEU A 172 -0.30 -3.01 2.75
N SER A 173 -0.30 -1.93 1.96
CA SER A 173 0.82 -1.01 1.83
C SER A 173 0.30 0.35 1.35
N SER A 174 0.86 1.44 1.87
CA SER A 174 0.52 2.79 1.41
C SER A 174 1.62 3.35 0.48
N PRO A 175 1.29 4.26 -0.46
CA PRO A 175 2.30 4.97 -1.24
C PRO A 175 3.35 5.69 -0.36
N HIS A 176 2.93 6.14 0.83
CA HIS A 176 3.82 6.72 1.82
C HIS A 176 4.82 5.70 2.36
N GLN A 177 4.40 4.48 2.72
CA GLN A 177 5.32 3.42 3.13
C GLN A 177 6.26 3.00 1.99
N ALA A 178 5.72 2.85 0.78
CA ALA A 178 6.50 2.51 -0.40
C ALA A 178 7.58 3.55 -0.71
N SER A 179 7.29 4.85 -0.57
CA SER A 179 8.29 5.92 -0.74
C SER A 179 9.40 5.88 0.31
N HIS A 180 9.21 5.14 1.41
CA HIS A 180 10.22 4.89 2.45
C HIS A 180 10.80 3.47 2.37
N GLY A 181 10.72 2.83 1.20
CA GLY A 181 11.38 1.55 0.94
C GLY A 181 10.64 0.31 1.48
N LEU A 182 9.44 0.45 2.05
CA LEU A 182 8.61 -0.67 2.50
C LEU A 182 7.75 -1.22 1.37
N THR A 183 8.41 -1.74 0.34
CA THR A 183 7.78 -2.21 -0.91
C THR A 183 7.60 -3.72 -0.98
N ASP A 184 8.25 -4.46 -0.09
CA ASP A 184 8.30 -5.93 -0.11
C ASP A 184 7.94 -6.52 1.25
N ALA A 185 7.41 -7.74 1.25
CA ALA A 185 6.99 -8.42 2.49
C ALA A 185 8.13 -8.60 3.50
N PRO A 186 9.36 -9.04 3.12
CA PRO A 186 10.45 -9.21 4.08
C PRO A 186 10.75 -7.95 4.89
N SER A 187 10.81 -6.78 4.26
CA SER A 187 11.06 -5.52 4.97
C SER A 187 9.93 -5.14 5.93
N GLN A 188 8.67 -5.38 5.59
CA GLN A 188 7.54 -5.10 6.49
C GLN A 188 7.49 -6.07 7.67
N TYR A 189 7.65 -7.37 7.41
CA TYR A 189 7.68 -8.39 8.47
C TYR A 189 8.84 -8.17 9.44
N ALA A 190 10.00 -7.73 8.94
CA ALA A 190 11.16 -7.44 9.75
C ALA A 190 10.91 -6.33 10.79
N LEU A 191 10.05 -5.35 10.48
CA LEU A 191 9.65 -4.34 11.45
C LEU A 191 8.92 -4.98 12.65
N PHE A 192 8.00 -5.90 12.39
CA PHE A 192 7.29 -6.60 13.47
C PHE A 192 8.23 -7.52 14.25
N GLU A 193 9.13 -8.20 13.55
CA GLU A 193 10.09 -9.14 14.12
C GLU A 193 11.07 -8.43 15.06
N ASN A 194 11.62 -7.29 14.66
CA ASN A 194 12.48 -6.48 15.53
C ASN A 194 11.70 -5.87 16.70
N ALA A 195 10.44 -5.47 16.50
CA ALA A 195 9.59 -5.00 17.60
C ALA A 195 9.35 -6.13 18.63
N ARG A 196 9.10 -7.37 18.17
CA ARG A 196 8.95 -8.55 19.03
C ARG A 196 10.24 -8.89 19.76
N ARG A 197 11.38 -8.85 19.08
CA ARG A 197 12.70 -9.04 19.72
C ARG A 197 12.89 -8.06 20.88
N ALA A 198 12.67 -6.77 20.64
CA ALA A 198 12.81 -5.75 21.68
C ALA A 198 11.83 -5.95 22.85
N ARG A 199 10.56 -6.29 22.58
CA ARG A 199 9.57 -6.59 23.62
C ARG A 199 10.01 -7.77 24.52
N LEU A 200 10.63 -8.78 23.93
CA LEU A 200 11.12 -9.96 24.66
C LEU A 200 12.46 -9.72 25.36
N GLY A 201 13.11 -8.58 25.13
CA GLY A 201 14.42 -8.26 25.72
C GLY A 201 15.55 -9.18 25.27
N GLN A 202 15.42 -9.79 24.09
CA GLN A 202 16.40 -10.74 23.56
C GLN A 202 17.47 -10.04 22.72
N SER A 203 18.71 -10.53 22.84
CA SER A 203 19.79 -10.15 21.92
C SER A 203 19.48 -10.61 20.49
N ARG A 204 20.22 -10.07 19.52
CA ARG A 204 20.06 -10.44 18.10
C ARG A 204 20.38 -11.91 17.88
N GLU A 205 21.43 -12.40 18.53
CA GLU A 205 21.91 -13.77 18.44
C GLU A 205 20.91 -14.76 19.06
N GLU A 206 20.39 -14.46 20.25
CA GLU A 206 19.35 -15.28 20.90
C GLU A 206 18.07 -15.33 20.07
N TYR A 207 17.64 -14.20 19.52
CA TYR A 207 16.43 -14.15 18.70
C TYR A 207 16.61 -14.92 17.38
N ALA A 208 17.76 -14.76 16.73
CA ALA A 208 18.10 -15.54 15.54
C ALA A 208 18.13 -17.05 15.84
N ALA A 209 18.78 -17.47 16.93
CA ALA A 209 18.77 -18.87 17.35
C ALA A 209 17.33 -19.39 17.57
N GLY A 210 16.46 -18.58 18.18
CA GLY A 210 15.04 -18.89 18.34
C GLY A 210 14.29 -19.07 17.02
N MET A 211 14.52 -18.18 16.04
CA MET A 211 13.95 -18.33 14.68
C MET A 211 14.41 -19.62 14.00
N GLY A 212 15.70 -19.95 14.12
CA GLY A 212 16.26 -21.19 13.60
C GLY A 212 15.66 -22.43 14.26
N ALA A 213 15.52 -22.41 15.59
CA ALA A 213 14.93 -23.51 16.37
C ALA A 213 13.46 -23.74 16.01
N LEU A 214 12.69 -22.66 15.81
CA LEU A 214 11.29 -22.74 15.39
C LEU A 214 11.13 -23.41 14.01
N PHE A 215 12.01 -23.10 13.05
CA PHE A 215 11.87 -23.56 11.67
C PHE A 215 12.63 -24.86 11.35
N ALA A 216 13.59 -25.31 12.17
CA ALA A 216 14.28 -26.57 11.90
C ALA A 216 13.30 -27.78 11.79
N PRO A 217 12.32 -27.97 12.69
CA PRO A 217 11.31 -29.03 12.55
C PRO A 217 10.45 -28.92 11.29
N PHE A 218 10.20 -27.69 10.79
CA PHE A 218 9.45 -27.48 9.56
C PHE A 218 10.19 -28.10 8.36
N THR A 219 11.52 -28.01 8.35
CA THR A 219 12.35 -28.62 7.28
C THR A 219 12.28 -30.14 7.28
N ASP A 220 12.13 -30.77 8.45
CA ASP A 220 11.99 -32.22 8.57
C ASP A 220 10.68 -32.73 8.00
N ILE A 221 9.59 -31.97 8.18
CA ILE A 221 8.28 -32.25 7.59
C ILE A 221 8.34 -32.01 6.08
N ALA A 222 8.86 -30.86 5.63
CA ALA A 222 8.98 -30.54 4.21
C ALA A 222 9.82 -31.58 3.46
N ALA A 223 10.90 -32.08 4.04
CA ALA A 223 11.77 -33.07 3.41
C ALA A 223 11.08 -34.42 3.14
N LYS A 224 9.99 -34.72 3.86
CA LYS A 224 9.20 -35.95 3.69
C LYS A 224 7.95 -35.73 2.84
N ASN A 225 7.52 -34.48 2.66
CA ASN A 225 6.31 -34.16 1.91
C ASN A 225 6.60 -34.21 0.39
N PRO A 226 5.88 -35.06 -0.39
CA PRO A 226 6.12 -35.23 -1.82
C PRO A 226 5.83 -33.96 -2.64
N HIS A 227 5.03 -33.03 -2.12
CA HIS A 227 4.69 -31.78 -2.80
C HIS A 227 5.68 -30.65 -2.52
N SER A 228 6.62 -30.82 -1.59
CA SER A 228 7.57 -29.78 -1.22
C SER A 228 8.47 -29.38 -2.36
N ALA A 229 8.51 -28.10 -2.73
CA ALA A 229 9.40 -27.59 -3.76
C ALA A 229 10.90 -27.69 -3.41
N ALA A 230 11.26 -27.76 -2.12
CA ALA A 230 12.65 -27.84 -1.68
C ALA A 230 12.82 -28.75 -0.44
N PRO A 231 12.84 -30.08 -0.61
CA PRO A 231 12.81 -31.07 0.47
C PRO A 231 14.19 -31.29 1.09
N VAL A 232 14.79 -30.21 1.62
CA VAL A 232 16.13 -30.23 2.22
C VAL A 232 16.00 -29.95 3.71
N ARG A 233 16.43 -30.90 4.53
CA ARG A 233 16.55 -30.74 5.99
C ARG A 233 17.68 -29.77 6.31
N ARG A 234 17.46 -28.91 7.30
CA ARG A 234 18.47 -27.95 7.78
C ARG A 234 18.48 -27.92 9.29
N SER A 235 19.66 -27.68 9.86
CA SER A 235 19.78 -27.44 11.30
C SER A 235 19.29 -26.02 11.65
N ALA A 236 18.94 -25.82 12.93
CA ALA A 236 18.56 -24.50 13.44
C ALA A 236 19.66 -23.44 13.19
N GLU A 237 20.92 -23.82 13.40
CA GLU A 237 22.08 -22.95 13.17
C GLU A 237 22.26 -22.60 11.68
N GLU A 238 22.11 -23.58 10.78
CA GLU A 238 22.23 -23.35 9.33
C GLU A 238 21.19 -22.33 8.84
N LEU A 239 19.96 -22.40 9.36
CA LEU A 239 18.85 -21.53 8.93
C LEU A 239 19.15 -20.04 9.15
N VAL A 240 19.89 -19.69 10.20
CA VAL A 240 20.11 -18.29 10.60
C VAL A 240 21.56 -17.82 10.47
N THR A 241 22.48 -18.73 10.18
CA THR A 241 23.87 -18.36 9.88
C THR A 241 23.96 -17.73 8.49
N ALA A 242 24.36 -16.45 8.46
CA ALA A 242 24.55 -15.72 7.22
C ALA A 242 25.74 -16.28 6.43
N THR A 243 25.49 -16.69 5.20
CA THR A 243 26.51 -17.13 4.23
C THR A 243 26.19 -16.52 2.86
N GLU A 244 27.02 -16.75 1.84
CA GLU A 244 26.69 -16.34 0.48
C GLU A 244 25.37 -16.97 -0.01
N GLN A 245 25.14 -18.24 0.31
CA GLN A 245 23.91 -18.95 -0.03
C GLN A 245 22.74 -18.59 0.89
N ASN A 246 23.01 -18.20 2.13
CA ASN A 246 22.01 -17.81 3.13
C ASN A 246 22.15 -16.33 3.52
N ARG A 247 22.29 -15.46 2.52
CA ARG A 247 22.50 -14.02 2.76
C ARG A 247 21.34 -13.41 3.55
N VAL A 248 21.63 -12.31 4.25
CA VAL A 248 20.60 -11.45 4.86
C VAL A 248 19.76 -10.80 3.75
N ILE A 249 18.44 -10.81 3.91
CA ILE A 249 17.47 -10.19 2.99
C ILE A 249 17.02 -8.84 3.54
N ALA A 250 16.49 -8.88 4.77
CA ALA A 250 16.10 -7.72 5.55
C ALA A 250 16.30 -8.11 7.01
N GLU A 251 17.07 -7.36 7.79
CA GLU A 251 17.35 -7.73 9.18
C GLU A 251 16.05 -7.85 9.99
N PRO A 252 15.79 -8.98 10.69
CA PRO A 252 16.76 -10.01 11.08
C PRO A 252 16.82 -11.27 10.19
N TYR A 253 16.16 -11.27 9.04
CA TYR A 253 15.99 -12.45 8.19
C TYR A 253 17.17 -12.74 7.26
N THR A 254 17.67 -13.96 7.37
CA THR A 254 18.44 -14.63 6.32
C THR A 254 17.50 -15.25 5.28
N ARG A 255 18.03 -15.62 4.11
CA ARG A 255 17.23 -16.17 3.00
C ARG A 255 16.45 -17.43 3.38
N PHE A 256 17.00 -18.31 4.21
CA PHE A 256 16.39 -19.62 4.50
C PHE A 256 15.19 -19.56 5.45
N VAL A 257 15.00 -18.45 6.18
CA VAL A 257 13.82 -18.26 7.04
C VAL A 257 12.74 -17.39 6.38
N VAL A 258 12.88 -17.09 5.10
CA VAL A 258 11.91 -16.33 4.30
C VAL A 258 11.22 -17.24 3.30
N ALA A 259 9.93 -16.99 3.05
CA ALA A 259 9.12 -17.73 2.09
C ALA A 259 9.81 -17.93 0.73
N ARG A 260 9.64 -19.15 0.16
CA ARG A 260 10.11 -19.50 -1.18
C ARG A 260 8.94 -19.49 -2.15
N GLU A 261 8.81 -18.42 -2.92
CA GLU A 261 7.72 -18.26 -3.90
C GLU A 261 7.93 -19.05 -5.21
N LYS A 262 9.17 -19.50 -5.48
CA LYS A 262 9.50 -20.23 -6.71
C LYS A 262 9.06 -21.69 -6.62
N VAL A 263 7.80 -21.93 -6.93
CA VAL A 263 7.13 -23.24 -6.90
C VAL A 263 6.26 -23.47 -8.13
N ASN A 264 5.92 -24.74 -8.40
CA ASN A 264 4.76 -25.12 -9.20
C ASN A 264 3.87 -26.04 -8.36
N GLN A 265 2.79 -25.52 -7.80
CA GLN A 265 1.94 -26.21 -6.84
C GLN A 265 0.47 -25.80 -7.03
N GLY A 266 -0.44 -26.72 -6.79
CA GLY A 266 -1.88 -26.48 -6.73
C GLY A 266 -2.53 -27.28 -5.61
N ALA A 267 -3.65 -26.79 -5.09
CA ALA A 267 -4.45 -27.51 -4.10
C ALA A 267 -5.94 -27.21 -4.31
N ALA A 268 -6.79 -28.15 -3.89
CA ALA A 268 -8.23 -28.00 -3.95
C ALA A 268 -8.93 -28.65 -2.74
N VAL A 269 -10.05 -28.07 -2.34
CA VAL A 269 -10.92 -28.53 -1.25
C VAL A 269 -12.36 -28.52 -1.76
N LEU A 270 -13.05 -29.64 -1.63
CA LEU A 270 -14.45 -29.80 -2.01
C LEU A 270 -15.33 -29.90 -0.76
N LEU A 271 -16.24 -28.93 -0.62
CA LEU A 271 -17.27 -28.89 0.40
C LEU A 271 -18.61 -29.29 -0.18
N MET A 272 -19.43 -29.96 0.62
CA MET A 272 -20.81 -30.28 0.29
C MET A 272 -21.71 -30.11 1.50
N SER A 273 -23.01 -29.94 1.25
CA SER A 273 -24.00 -30.25 2.27
C SER A 273 -24.02 -31.76 2.55
N VAL A 274 -24.29 -32.17 3.80
CA VAL A 274 -24.50 -33.58 4.15
C VAL A 274 -25.57 -34.25 3.26
N GLY A 275 -26.62 -33.51 2.90
CA GLY A 275 -27.67 -33.97 1.98
C GLY A 275 -27.13 -34.28 0.58
N THR A 276 -26.29 -33.40 0.05
CA THR A 276 -25.61 -33.61 -1.25
C THR A 276 -24.63 -34.77 -1.18
N ALA A 277 -23.80 -34.85 -0.13
CA ALA A 277 -22.84 -35.94 0.05
C ALA A 277 -23.55 -37.31 0.07
N ARG A 278 -24.67 -37.44 0.78
CA ARG A 278 -25.52 -38.65 0.77
C ARG A 278 -26.11 -38.95 -0.59
N ARG A 279 -26.67 -37.94 -1.27
CA ARG A 279 -27.29 -38.07 -2.60
C ARG A 279 -26.30 -38.58 -3.64
N LEU A 280 -25.04 -38.16 -3.55
CA LEU A 280 -23.97 -38.53 -4.47
C LEU A 280 -23.22 -39.81 -4.05
N GLY A 281 -23.58 -40.41 -2.91
CA GLY A 281 -22.96 -41.65 -2.44
C GLY A 281 -21.54 -41.46 -1.90
N VAL A 282 -21.19 -40.27 -1.40
CA VAL A 282 -19.91 -40.03 -0.73
C VAL A 282 -19.89 -40.79 0.60
N PRO A 283 -18.95 -41.72 0.83
CA PRO A 283 -18.87 -42.50 2.07
C PRO A 283 -18.67 -41.61 3.32
N GLU A 284 -19.35 -41.94 4.43
CA GLU A 284 -19.30 -41.12 5.66
C GLU A 284 -17.88 -41.07 6.28
N GLU A 285 -17.02 -42.05 6.04
CA GLU A 285 -15.61 -42.03 6.47
C GLU A 285 -14.77 -40.96 5.75
N ARG A 286 -15.28 -40.39 4.64
CA ARG A 286 -14.66 -39.24 3.96
C ARG A 286 -15.04 -37.91 4.57
N TRP A 287 -16.01 -37.87 5.49
CA TRP A 287 -16.58 -36.61 5.97
C TRP A 287 -15.71 -35.99 7.06
N VAL A 288 -15.29 -34.74 6.84
CA VAL A 288 -14.63 -33.90 7.85
C VAL A 288 -15.41 -32.61 8.02
N PHE A 289 -15.82 -32.34 9.25
CA PHE A 289 -16.62 -31.17 9.62
C PHE A 289 -15.72 -30.00 9.99
N LEU A 290 -16.13 -28.80 9.60
CA LEU A 290 -15.57 -27.55 10.10
C LEU A 290 -16.25 -27.24 11.44
N HIS A 291 -15.59 -27.58 12.54
CA HIS A 291 -16.11 -27.43 13.91
C HIS A 291 -16.12 -25.99 14.38
N GLY A 292 -15.12 -25.22 13.96
CA GLY A 292 -15.00 -23.83 14.35
C GLY A 292 -14.17 -23.06 13.33
N HIS A 293 -14.43 -21.78 13.25
CA HIS A 293 -13.91 -20.91 12.22
C HIS A 293 -13.97 -19.45 12.66
N ALA A 294 -13.10 -18.63 12.09
CA ALA A 294 -13.08 -17.19 12.30
C ALA A 294 -12.26 -16.51 11.21
N ASP A 295 -12.66 -15.29 10.86
CA ASP A 295 -11.95 -14.39 9.95
C ASP A 295 -11.79 -13.01 10.59
N LEU A 296 -10.57 -12.51 10.76
CA LEU A 296 -10.30 -11.19 11.33
C LEU A 296 -9.18 -10.46 10.57
N ARG A 297 -9.13 -9.14 10.76
CA ARG A 297 -8.19 -8.24 10.12
C ARG A 297 -7.56 -7.30 11.14
N GLU A 298 -6.27 -7.08 10.99
CA GLU A 298 -5.55 -6.03 11.70
C GLU A 298 -5.83 -4.66 11.09
N ARG A 299 -5.59 -3.63 11.90
CA ARG A 299 -5.46 -2.26 11.40
C ARG A 299 -4.22 -2.10 10.52
N ASP A 300 -4.22 -1.03 9.73
CA ASP A 300 -3.08 -0.63 8.91
C ASP A 300 -1.81 -0.54 9.75
N LEU A 301 -0.65 -0.88 9.16
CA LEU A 301 0.63 -1.00 9.88
C LEU A 301 0.93 0.20 10.79
N MET A 302 0.71 1.44 10.31
CA MET A 302 1.00 2.65 11.09
C MET A 302 -0.01 2.93 12.20
N GLU A 303 -1.15 2.25 12.22
CA GLU A 303 -2.23 2.44 13.18
C GLU A 303 -2.26 1.37 14.29
N ARG A 304 -1.50 0.28 14.15
CA ARG A 304 -1.45 -0.79 15.17
C ARG A 304 -0.91 -0.25 16.50
N ALA A 305 -1.58 -0.57 17.60
CA ALA A 305 -1.15 -0.15 18.93
C ALA A 305 0.25 -0.69 19.27
N ASP A 306 0.50 -1.97 18.97
CA ASP A 306 1.78 -2.66 19.21
C ASP A 306 2.20 -3.40 17.94
N LEU A 307 3.32 -3.00 17.34
CA LEU A 307 3.88 -3.63 16.13
C LEU A 307 4.47 -5.01 16.39
N SER A 308 4.71 -5.38 17.66
CA SER A 308 5.29 -6.66 18.04
C SER A 308 4.28 -7.80 18.18
N ARG A 309 2.99 -7.51 17.96
CA ARG A 309 1.86 -8.43 18.17
C ARG A 309 0.93 -8.43 16.97
N SER A 310 0.11 -9.47 16.90
CA SER A 310 -0.95 -9.63 15.91
C SER A 310 -2.24 -10.11 16.60
N PRO A 311 -2.83 -9.28 17.49
CA PRO A 311 -3.99 -9.69 18.28
C PRO A 311 -5.19 -10.13 17.43
N ALA A 312 -5.42 -9.60 16.22
CA ALA A 312 -6.47 -10.11 15.32
C ALA A 312 -6.25 -11.58 14.94
N ALA A 313 -5.00 -11.98 14.72
CA ALA A 313 -4.66 -13.37 14.42
C ALA A 313 -4.88 -14.30 15.62
N VAL A 314 -4.49 -13.85 16.81
CA VAL A 314 -4.71 -14.59 18.06
C VAL A 314 -6.20 -14.75 18.33
N THR A 315 -6.95 -13.64 18.28
CA THR A 315 -8.41 -13.66 18.49
C THR A 315 -9.14 -14.54 17.47
N ALA A 316 -8.71 -14.57 16.21
CA ALA A 316 -9.30 -15.46 15.21
C ALA A 316 -9.07 -16.93 15.57
N ALA A 317 -7.83 -17.30 15.95
CA ALA A 317 -7.52 -18.68 16.33
C ALA A 317 -8.24 -19.10 17.63
N GLU A 318 -8.27 -18.23 18.64
CA GLU A 318 -9.01 -18.46 19.89
C GLU A 318 -10.50 -18.61 19.64
N HIS A 319 -11.09 -17.73 18.83
CA HIS A 319 -12.52 -17.78 18.50
C HIS A 319 -12.89 -19.03 17.70
N ALA A 320 -12.03 -19.47 16.77
CA ALA A 320 -12.25 -20.74 16.06
C ALA A 320 -12.24 -21.94 17.03
N LEU A 321 -11.39 -21.95 18.05
CA LEU A 321 -11.41 -22.97 19.11
C LEU A 321 -12.67 -22.87 19.99
N GLU A 322 -13.10 -21.65 20.32
CA GLU A 322 -14.34 -21.38 21.07
C GLU A 322 -15.57 -21.94 20.34
N VAL A 323 -15.72 -21.66 19.03
CA VAL A 323 -16.83 -22.19 18.22
C VAL A 323 -16.82 -23.72 18.18
N ALA A 324 -15.62 -24.31 18.04
CA ALA A 324 -15.42 -25.75 18.08
C ALA A 324 -15.71 -26.38 19.46
N GLY A 325 -15.71 -25.59 20.53
CA GLY A 325 -15.94 -26.05 21.90
C GLY A 325 -14.77 -26.84 22.47
N ILE A 326 -13.54 -26.54 22.02
CA ILE A 326 -12.31 -27.20 22.47
C ILE A 326 -11.28 -26.15 22.89
N THR A 327 -10.21 -26.62 23.53
CA THR A 327 -9.02 -25.83 23.85
C THR A 327 -7.85 -26.20 22.95
N ALA A 328 -6.82 -25.34 22.91
CA ALA A 328 -5.59 -25.62 22.16
C ALA A 328 -4.87 -26.90 22.64
N ALA A 329 -5.10 -27.36 23.87
CA ALA A 329 -4.54 -28.59 24.41
C ALA A 329 -5.14 -29.87 23.78
N GLU A 330 -6.34 -29.77 23.22
CA GLU A 330 -7.07 -30.90 22.62
C GLU A 330 -6.77 -31.07 21.12
N LEU A 331 -5.99 -30.15 20.54
CA LEU A 331 -5.53 -30.25 19.16
C LEU A 331 -4.54 -31.41 19.03
N ALA A 332 -4.78 -32.27 18.04
CA ALA A 332 -3.87 -33.32 17.61
C ALA A 332 -2.91 -32.83 16.52
N THR A 333 -3.37 -31.90 15.68
CA THR A 333 -2.57 -31.34 14.58
C THR A 333 -2.71 -29.83 14.50
N VAL A 334 -1.65 -29.15 14.07
CA VAL A 334 -1.63 -27.70 13.86
C VAL A 334 -0.85 -27.39 12.57
N ASP A 335 -1.44 -26.61 11.67
CA ASP A 335 -0.71 -25.94 10.58
C ASP A 335 -0.87 -24.43 10.68
N LEU A 336 0.20 -23.75 11.12
CA LEU A 336 0.27 -22.30 11.17
C LEU A 336 1.00 -21.77 9.94
N TYR A 337 0.41 -20.76 9.28
CA TYR A 337 1.03 -20.06 8.17
C TYR A 337 2.38 -19.45 8.56
N SER A 338 3.40 -19.68 7.73
CA SER A 338 4.81 -19.58 8.14
C SER A 338 5.71 -18.87 7.12
N CYS A 339 5.20 -17.83 6.43
CA CYS A 339 6.03 -17.04 5.50
C CYS A 339 7.29 -16.45 6.15
N PHE A 340 7.18 -16.10 7.43
CA PHE A 340 8.23 -15.62 8.31
C PHE A 340 7.97 -16.16 9.74
N PRO A 341 9.00 -16.30 10.58
CA PRO A 341 8.89 -16.78 11.96
C PRO A 341 7.80 -16.08 12.79
N ILE A 342 7.71 -14.74 12.78
CA ILE A 342 6.70 -14.00 13.54
C ILE A 342 5.24 -14.36 13.20
N ALA A 343 4.95 -14.80 11.97
CA ALA A 343 3.60 -15.23 11.61
C ALA A 343 3.17 -16.48 12.39
N VAL A 344 4.13 -17.33 12.75
CA VAL A 344 3.93 -18.51 13.60
C VAL A 344 3.97 -18.10 15.07
N SER A 345 5.02 -17.39 15.48
CA SER A 345 5.24 -17.06 16.89
C SER A 345 4.12 -16.24 17.50
N ASN A 346 3.52 -15.29 16.77
CA ASN A 346 2.40 -14.50 17.32
C ASN A 346 1.20 -15.37 17.71
N VAL A 347 0.87 -16.36 16.90
CA VAL A 347 -0.29 -17.22 17.14
C VAL A 347 0.06 -18.30 18.16
N ALA A 348 1.25 -18.88 18.08
CA ALA A 348 1.75 -19.82 19.07
C ALA A 348 1.81 -19.19 20.48
N ASP A 349 2.38 -17.98 20.61
CA ASP A 349 2.42 -17.22 21.87
C ASP A 349 1.00 -17.01 22.42
N GLY A 350 0.04 -16.63 21.56
CA GLY A 350 -1.34 -16.38 21.95
C GLY A 350 -2.10 -17.62 22.40
N LEU A 351 -1.87 -18.76 21.74
CA LEU A 351 -2.49 -20.05 22.07
C LEU A 351 -1.76 -20.81 23.18
N GLY A 352 -0.65 -20.28 23.69
CA GLY A 352 0.19 -20.97 24.68
C GLY A 352 0.91 -22.20 24.14
N LEU A 353 1.18 -22.25 22.83
CA LEU A 353 1.92 -23.33 22.17
C LEU A 353 3.42 -23.04 22.21
N ALA A 354 4.21 -24.02 22.65
CA ALA A 354 5.66 -23.91 22.63
C ALA A 354 6.21 -24.00 21.19
N ALA A 355 7.34 -23.36 20.92
CA ALA A 355 7.99 -23.43 19.60
C ALA A 355 8.40 -24.87 19.22
N ASP A 356 8.71 -25.69 20.22
CA ASP A 356 9.08 -27.10 20.14
C ASP A 356 7.93 -28.04 20.54
N ASP A 357 6.67 -27.57 20.46
CA ASP A 357 5.51 -28.39 20.78
C ASP A 357 5.58 -29.75 20.04
N PRO A 358 5.49 -30.89 20.75
CA PRO A 358 5.72 -32.20 20.17
C PRO A 358 4.70 -32.59 19.09
N ARG A 359 3.56 -31.90 19.02
CA ARG A 359 2.56 -32.07 17.96
C ARG A 359 3.02 -31.46 16.63
N GLY A 360 3.98 -30.53 16.69
CA GLY A 360 4.42 -29.73 15.56
C GLY A 360 3.48 -28.55 15.25
N LEU A 361 4.02 -27.52 14.61
CA LEU A 361 3.29 -26.30 14.22
C LEU A 361 3.03 -26.22 12.70
N THR A 362 3.35 -27.29 11.97
CA THR A 362 3.07 -27.45 10.54
C THR A 362 2.83 -28.90 10.18
N LEU A 363 2.00 -29.12 9.17
CA LEU A 363 1.74 -30.39 8.52
C LEU A 363 2.34 -30.46 7.12
N THR A 364 2.53 -29.31 6.47
CA THR A 364 3.12 -29.24 5.12
C THR A 364 4.65 -29.12 5.16
N GLY A 365 5.19 -28.46 6.19
CA GLY A 365 6.59 -28.06 6.28
C GLY A 365 6.85 -26.59 6.00
N GLY A 366 5.82 -25.76 5.81
CA GLY A 366 5.91 -24.29 5.79
C GLY A 366 6.52 -23.64 4.54
N LEU A 367 6.18 -22.37 4.31
CA LEU A 367 6.45 -21.66 3.06
C LEU A 367 7.93 -21.57 2.64
N PRO A 368 8.93 -21.45 3.55
CA PRO A 368 10.34 -21.43 3.14
C PRO A 368 10.82 -22.76 2.55
N PHE A 369 10.19 -23.89 2.90
CA PHE A 369 10.71 -25.24 2.66
C PHE A 369 9.76 -26.10 1.79
N PHE A 370 8.49 -26.22 2.20
CA PHE A 370 7.43 -26.78 1.36
C PHE A 370 7.28 -25.96 0.07
N GLY A 371 7.54 -24.65 0.16
CA GLY A 371 7.33 -23.72 -0.92
C GLY A 371 6.01 -22.98 -0.74
N GLY A 372 6.04 -21.68 -0.99
CA GLY A 372 4.86 -20.83 -0.90
C GLY A 372 4.23 -20.72 -2.26
N ALA A 373 3.13 -21.46 -2.50
CA ALA A 373 2.22 -21.19 -3.61
C ALA A 373 1.48 -19.86 -3.41
N GLY A 374 2.23 -18.78 -3.16
CA GLY A 374 1.76 -17.42 -2.98
C GLY A 374 0.60 -17.34 -2.00
N ASN A 375 -0.55 -16.97 -2.52
CA ASN A 375 -1.80 -16.82 -1.77
C ASN A 375 -2.44 -18.17 -1.36
N ASN A 376 -1.95 -19.29 -1.87
CA ASN A 376 -2.62 -20.59 -1.80
C ASN A 376 -2.01 -21.60 -0.81
N TYR A 377 -0.93 -21.25 -0.10
CA TYR A 377 -0.24 -22.21 0.80
C TYR A 377 -1.21 -22.92 1.76
N SER A 378 -2.10 -22.17 2.43
CA SER A 378 -2.95 -22.74 3.49
C SER A 378 -3.92 -23.80 2.98
N MET A 379 -4.22 -23.87 1.68
CA MET A 379 -5.05 -24.96 1.16
C MET A 379 -4.37 -26.32 1.24
N HIS A 380 -3.04 -26.35 1.12
CA HIS A 380 -2.26 -27.56 1.40
C HIS A 380 -2.35 -27.93 2.90
N GLY A 381 -2.33 -26.94 3.80
CA GLY A 381 -2.54 -27.16 5.24
C GLY A 381 -3.92 -27.75 5.55
N ILE A 382 -4.97 -27.30 4.84
CA ILE A 382 -6.33 -27.87 4.95
C ILE A 382 -6.35 -29.31 4.44
N ALA A 383 -5.77 -29.59 3.28
CA ALA A 383 -5.70 -30.94 2.72
C ALA A 383 -5.00 -31.92 3.67
N GLU A 384 -3.83 -31.56 4.19
CA GLU A 384 -3.06 -32.36 5.15
C GLU A 384 -3.81 -32.58 6.48
N THR A 385 -4.57 -31.56 6.94
CA THR A 385 -5.40 -31.65 8.15
C THR A 385 -6.56 -32.62 7.96
N VAL A 386 -7.29 -32.51 6.83
CA VAL A 386 -8.42 -33.38 6.48
C VAL A 386 -7.96 -34.84 6.36
N GLN A 387 -6.83 -35.09 5.69
CA GLN A 387 -6.27 -36.44 5.58
C GLN A 387 -5.92 -37.03 6.96
N ARG A 388 -5.26 -36.26 7.84
CA ARG A 388 -4.91 -36.74 9.19
C ARG A 388 -6.13 -36.98 10.08
N ALA A 389 -7.14 -36.11 10.00
CA ALA A 389 -8.39 -36.29 10.74
C ALA A 389 -9.07 -37.61 10.34
N ARG A 390 -9.05 -37.99 9.05
CA ARG A 390 -9.58 -39.27 8.57
C ARG A 390 -8.76 -40.47 9.04
N THR A 391 -7.44 -40.34 9.16
CA THR A 391 -6.58 -41.43 9.69
C THR A 391 -6.68 -41.62 11.20
N ALA A 392 -7.05 -40.56 11.92
CA ALA A 392 -7.28 -40.57 13.36
C ALA A 392 -8.66 -39.98 13.69
N PRO A 393 -9.76 -40.72 13.39
CA PRO A 393 -11.11 -40.20 13.57
C PRO A 393 -11.36 -39.70 15.00
N GLY A 394 -12.03 -38.55 15.11
CA GLY A 394 -12.31 -37.88 16.39
C GLY A 394 -11.22 -36.90 16.84
N SER A 395 -10.05 -36.89 16.19
CA SER A 395 -9.02 -35.87 16.45
C SER A 395 -9.43 -34.50 15.91
N PHE A 396 -8.87 -33.44 16.50
CA PHE A 396 -9.07 -32.06 16.06
C PHE A 396 -7.78 -31.49 15.47
N GLY A 397 -7.90 -30.83 14.32
CA GLY A 397 -6.80 -30.14 13.67
C GLY A 397 -7.10 -28.66 13.45
N LEU A 398 -6.13 -27.80 13.75
CA LEU A 398 -6.21 -26.35 13.51
C LEU A 398 -5.42 -25.98 12.25
N VAL A 399 -6.05 -25.20 11.35
CA VAL A 399 -5.36 -24.48 10.28
C VAL A 399 -5.49 -22.99 10.54
N GLY A 400 -4.36 -22.30 10.56
CA GLY A 400 -4.27 -20.85 10.66
C GLY A 400 -3.64 -20.25 9.40
N ALA A 401 -4.36 -19.37 8.72
CA ALA A 401 -4.00 -18.82 7.42
C ALA A 401 -3.80 -17.30 7.51
N ASN A 402 -2.61 -16.81 7.13
CA ASN A 402 -2.24 -15.41 7.25
C ASN A 402 -2.16 -14.72 5.87
N GLY A 403 -2.68 -13.50 5.79
CA GLY A 403 -2.63 -12.65 4.60
C GLY A 403 -2.00 -11.27 4.83
N GLY A 404 -1.32 -10.75 3.81
CA GLY A 404 -0.68 -9.45 3.88
C GLY A 404 0.52 -9.43 4.83
N SER A 405 0.66 -8.36 5.61
CA SER A 405 1.75 -8.13 6.56
C SER A 405 1.23 -8.34 7.98
N LEU A 406 0.83 -9.58 8.30
CA LEU A 406 -0.02 -9.90 9.46
C LEU A 406 -1.36 -9.15 9.42
N SER A 407 -1.84 -8.80 8.23
CA SER A 407 -2.99 -7.90 8.04
C SER A 407 -4.32 -8.62 8.17
N LYS A 408 -4.36 -9.92 7.86
CA LYS A 408 -5.58 -10.73 7.81
C LYS A 408 -5.27 -12.12 8.34
N TYR A 409 -6.19 -12.70 9.09
CA TYR A 409 -6.05 -14.05 9.60
C TYR A 409 -7.38 -14.80 9.54
N SER A 410 -7.32 -15.99 8.98
CA SER A 410 -8.47 -16.91 8.86
C SER A 410 -8.09 -18.22 9.55
N ALA A 411 -8.95 -18.70 10.43
CA ALA A 411 -8.74 -19.92 11.19
C ALA A 411 -9.86 -20.93 10.93
N GLY A 412 -9.52 -22.22 10.97
CA GLY A 412 -10.46 -23.33 10.85
C GLY A 412 -10.04 -24.53 11.70
N VAL A 413 -11.00 -25.13 12.40
CA VAL A 413 -10.84 -26.33 13.23
C VAL A 413 -11.62 -27.48 12.61
N TYR A 414 -10.95 -28.58 12.33
CA TYR A 414 -11.48 -29.71 11.56
C TYR A 414 -11.49 -31.00 12.37
N SER A 415 -12.55 -31.81 12.25
CA SER A 415 -12.62 -33.17 12.81
C SER A 415 -13.62 -34.03 12.05
N THR A 416 -13.48 -35.36 12.10
CA THR A 416 -14.49 -36.29 11.58
C THR A 416 -15.70 -36.43 12.51
N THR A 417 -15.64 -35.86 13.71
CA THR A 417 -16.76 -35.92 14.67
C THR A 417 -17.96 -35.18 14.10
N PRO A 418 -19.13 -35.84 13.94
CA PRO A 418 -20.32 -35.15 13.44
C PRO A 418 -20.71 -33.97 14.34
N THR A 419 -20.91 -32.78 13.75
CA THR A 419 -21.42 -31.60 14.45
C THR A 419 -22.37 -30.81 13.54
N ALA A 420 -23.35 -30.13 14.14
CA ALA A 420 -24.14 -29.14 13.43
C ALA A 420 -23.29 -27.89 13.15
N TRP A 421 -23.65 -27.14 12.11
CA TRP A 421 -23.06 -25.84 11.81
C TRP A 421 -23.29 -24.86 12.97
N ARG A 422 -22.25 -24.09 13.30
CA ARG A 422 -22.30 -23.01 14.29
C ARG A 422 -21.74 -21.74 13.65
N PRO A 423 -22.52 -20.65 13.59
CA PRO A 423 -21.99 -19.36 13.13
C PRO A 423 -20.96 -18.83 14.14
N ASP A 424 -19.95 -18.14 13.63
CA ASP A 424 -18.93 -17.45 14.43
C ASP A 424 -19.40 -16.04 14.84
N ARG A 425 -18.50 -15.25 15.45
CA ARG A 425 -18.73 -13.87 15.92
C ARG A 425 -17.68 -12.89 15.39
N SER A 426 -17.04 -13.20 14.27
CA SER A 426 -15.99 -12.39 13.65
C SER A 426 -16.42 -10.95 13.42
N HIS A 427 -17.65 -10.70 13.00
CA HIS A 427 -18.14 -9.33 12.80
C HIS A 427 -18.13 -8.51 14.10
N GLU A 428 -18.56 -9.10 15.22
CA GLU A 428 -18.53 -8.45 16.54
C GLU A 428 -17.09 -8.21 17.00
N LEU A 429 -16.22 -9.21 16.82
CA LEU A 429 -14.80 -9.14 17.21
C LEU A 429 -14.02 -8.14 16.36
N GLN A 430 -14.31 -8.05 15.05
CA GLN A 430 -13.70 -7.07 14.15
C GLN A 430 -14.05 -5.64 14.57
N ALA A 431 -15.32 -5.37 14.91
CA ALA A 431 -15.73 -4.05 15.40
C ALA A 431 -14.97 -3.61 16.65
N ARG A 432 -14.56 -4.55 17.51
CA ARG A 432 -13.72 -4.27 18.69
C ARG A 432 -12.28 -3.93 18.31
N ILE A 433 -11.71 -4.61 17.32
CA ILE A 433 -10.36 -4.35 16.80
C ILE A 433 -10.30 -2.98 16.13
N ASP A 434 -11.30 -2.66 15.30
CA ASP A 434 -11.39 -1.38 14.58
C ASP A 434 -11.50 -0.19 15.56
N ALA A 435 -12.07 -0.42 16.75
CA ALA A 435 -12.23 0.59 17.80
C ALA A 435 -10.99 0.80 18.69
N TRP A 436 -9.92 0.03 18.54
CA TRP A 436 -8.70 0.23 19.35
C TRP A 436 -8.04 1.57 19.11
N GLU A 437 -7.36 2.09 20.12
CA GLU A 437 -6.63 3.36 20.00
C GLU A 437 -5.46 3.23 19.00
N ALA A 438 -5.40 4.16 18.05
CA ALA A 438 -4.32 4.27 17.08
C ALA A 438 -3.48 5.50 17.39
N PRO A 439 -2.15 5.40 17.32
CA PRO A 439 -1.29 6.40 17.94
C PRO A 439 -0.95 7.56 16.99
N GLY A 440 -1.76 7.78 15.93
CA GLY A 440 -1.60 8.80 14.90
C GLY A 440 -0.38 8.63 13.98
N GLU A 441 -0.49 9.11 12.73
CA GLU A 441 0.61 9.10 11.74
C GLU A 441 1.11 10.53 11.46
N ALA A 442 2.42 10.76 11.59
CA ALA A 442 3.12 11.96 11.16
C ALA A 442 3.75 11.74 9.77
N ARG A 443 2.98 12.00 8.70
CA ARG A 443 3.47 11.88 7.31
C ARG A 443 4.60 12.85 6.96
N ARG A 444 4.63 13.99 7.64
CA ARG A 444 5.70 14.98 7.60
C ARG A 444 6.24 15.11 9.02
N ALA A 445 7.24 14.32 9.34
CA ALA A 445 7.84 14.27 10.67
C ALA A 445 9.09 15.16 10.72
N ASP A 446 9.12 16.11 11.64
CA ASP A 446 10.24 17.02 11.86
C ASP A 446 10.48 17.13 13.38
N GLY A 447 11.70 16.85 13.85
CA GLY A 447 12.07 16.99 15.26
C GLY A 447 12.73 15.75 15.86
N TRP A 448 12.84 15.76 17.20
CA TRP A 448 13.38 14.64 17.96
C TRP A 448 12.35 13.52 18.11
N ALA A 449 12.87 12.29 18.10
CA ALA A 449 12.07 11.09 18.07
C ALA A 449 12.78 9.91 18.73
N THR A 450 12.02 8.85 19.02
CA THR A 450 12.51 7.56 19.50
C THR A 450 12.24 6.47 18.48
N VAL A 451 13.21 5.60 18.23
CA VAL A 451 13.03 4.41 17.39
C VAL A 451 12.06 3.43 18.05
N GLU A 452 10.96 3.11 17.39
CA GLU A 452 9.98 2.12 17.84
C GLU A 452 10.27 0.74 17.23
N THR A 453 10.65 0.71 15.96
CA THR A 453 11.21 -0.47 15.28
C THR A 453 12.00 -0.06 14.03
N TYR A 454 12.72 -0.99 13.42
CA TYR A 454 13.55 -0.74 12.25
C TYR A 454 13.72 -2.00 11.41
N THR A 455 14.23 -1.83 10.20
CA THR A 455 14.84 -2.90 9.41
C THR A 455 15.96 -2.34 8.54
N VAL A 456 16.91 -3.19 8.16
CA VAL A 456 17.93 -2.87 7.16
C VAL A 456 17.75 -3.85 6.01
N LYS A 457 17.43 -3.33 4.83
CA LYS A 457 17.31 -4.11 3.59
C LYS A 457 18.67 -4.31 2.96
N HIS A 458 18.94 -5.51 2.45
CA HIS A 458 20.19 -5.86 1.79
C HIS A 458 19.97 -6.13 0.30
N GLY A 459 20.46 -5.23 -0.54
CA GLY A 459 20.49 -5.38 -1.99
C GLY A 459 21.52 -6.43 -2.44
N ARG A 460 21.28 -7.04 -3.60
CA ARG A 460 22.23 -7.99 -4.20
C ARG A 460 23.51 -7.32 -4.71
N ASP A 461 23.44 -6.01 -4.95
CA ASP A 461 24.55 -5.14 -5.33
C ASP A 461 25.37 -4.66 -4.11
N GLY A 462 25.03 -5.12 -2.90
CA GLY A 462 25.68 -4.70 -1.66
C GLY A 462 25.07 -3.45 -1.01
N SER A 463 24.08 -2.82 -1.66
CA SER A 463 23.37 -1.66 -1.09
C SER A 463 22.66 -2.03 0.22
N ARG A 464 22.60 -1.08 1.16
CA ARG A 464 21.89 -1.22 2.42
C ARG A 464 20.93 -0.06 2.63
N THR A 465 19.66 -0.36 2.85
CA THR A 465 18.63 0.65 3.08
C THR A 465 18.06 0.49 4.47
N GLY A 466 18.36 1.43 5.36
CA GLY A 466 17.78 1.49 6.69
C GLY A 466 16.40 2.14 6.66
N VAL A 467 15.40 1.46 7.21
CA VAL A 467 14.05 1.99 7.42
C VAL A 467 13.78 2.05 8.92
N VAL A 468 13.34 3.19 9.42
CA VAL A 468 12.98 3.41 10.81
C VAL A 468 11.51 3.74 10.91
N VAL A 469 10.83 3.06 11.84
CA VAL A 469 9.54 3.50 12.37
C VAL A 469 9.79 4.07 13.75
N GLY A 470 9.37 5.30 13.98
CA GLY A 470 9.65 6.02 15.23
C GLY A 470 8.48 6.83 15.75
N ARG A 471 8.66 7.37 16.95
CA ARG A 471 7.69 8.20 17.68
C ARG A 471 8.25 9.60 17.87
N LEU A 472 7.51 10.62 17.46
CA LEU A 472 7.87 12.01 17.75
C LEU A 472 7.78 12.26 19.26
N GLU A 473 8.76 12.96 19.82
CA GLU A 473 8.74 13.34 21.25
C GLU A 473 7.68 14.40 21.56
N GLU A 474 7.31 15.22 20.57
CA GLU A 474 6.35 16.32 20.73
C GLU A 474 4.93 15.84 21.00
N ASP A 475 4.47 14.81 20.28
CA ASP A 475 3.07 14.40 20.27
C ASP A 475 2.83 12.88 20.22
N GLY A 476 3.90 12.07 20.24
CA GLY A 476 3.81 10.61 20.21
C GLY A 476 3.36 10.02 18.86
N ARG A 477 3.13 10.82 17.82
CA ARG A 477 2.72 10.30 16.52
C ARG A 477 3.80 9.43 15.89
N ARG A 478 3.37 8.37 15.22
CA ARG A 478 4.26 7.44 14.51
C ARG A 478 4.68 8.01 13.17
N PHE A 479 5.93 7.83 12.78
CA PHE A 479 6.40 8.12 11.43
C PHE A 479 7.20 6.94 10.87
N VAL A 480 7.35 6.93 9.54
CA VAL A 480 8.33 6.09 8.84
C VAL A 480 9.35 7.01 8.17
N ALA A 481 10.64 6.65 8.23
CA ALA A 481 11.74 7.41 7.66
C ALA A 481 12.83 6.51 7.09
N LEU A 482 13.55 7.03 6.08
CA LEU A 482 14.72 6.38 5.51
C LEU A 482 16.01 6.94 6.12
N ALA A 483 16.93 6.05 6.47
CA ALA A 483 18.32 6.43 6.73
C ALA A 483 19.01 6.73 5.38
N LEU A 484 19.87 7.75 5.35
CA LEU A 484 20.67 8.06 4.16
C LEU A 484 21.80 7.04 4.01
N GLU A 485 22.12 6.68 2.77
CA GLU A 485 23.14 5.66 2.48
C GLU A 485 24.54 6.05 2.98
N ASN A 486 24.85 7.36 2.92
CA ASN A 486 26.09 7.96 3.39
C ASN A 486 26.08 8.36 4.88
N ASP A 487 25.04 8.01 5.64
CA ASP A 487 24.99 8.26 7.08
C ASP A 487 25.58 7.10 7.88
N GLU A 488 26.91 7.05 7.97
CA GLU A 488 27.64 6.01 8.71
C GLU A 488 27.19 5.91 10.17
N GLU A 489 26.96 7.03 10.86
CA GLU A 489 26.52 7.03 12.26
C GLU A 489 25.14 6.38 12.44
N MET A 490 24.20 6.67 11.54
CA MET A 490 22.88 6.04 11.58
C MET A 490 22.97 4.56 11.22
N ARG A 491 23.85 4.17 10.29
CA ARG A 491 24.11 2.77 9.96
C ARG A 491 24.67 2.00 11.15
N ASP A 492 25.63 2.59 11.88
CA ASP A 492 26.20 2.00 13.09
C ASP A 492 25.15 1.90 14.20
N LEU A 493 24.27 2.90 14.34
CA LEU A 493 23.14 2.83 15.27
C LEU A 493 22.20 1.68 14.91
N LEU A 494 21.82 1.52 13.63
CA LEU A 494 20.96 0.43 13.18
C LEU A 494 21.64 -0.94 13.24
N ALA A 495 22.97 -1.01 13.20
CA ALA A 495 23.75 -2.23 13.39
C ALA A 495 24.07 -2.53 14.86
N SER A 496 23.79 -1.58 15.78
CA SER A 496 24.07 -1.76 17.21
C SER A 496 23.25 -2.88 17.84
N ALA A 497 23.67 -3.31 19.03
CA ALA A 497 23.01 -4.38 19.77
C ALA A 497 21.52 -4.10 20.01
N GLU A 498 21.16 -2.85 20.33
CA GLU A 498 19.76 -2.44 20.48
C GLU A 498 19.50 -1.03 19.91
N PRO A 499 18.97 -0.95 18.68
CA PRO A 499 18.54 0.32 18.08
C PRO A 499 17.18 0.81 18.59
N ILE A 500 16.30 -0.09 19.05
CA ILE A 500 14.96 0.27 19.52
C ILE A 500 15.06 1.03 20.85
N GLY A 501 14.24 2.07 21.01
CA GLY A 501 14.30 2.97 22.17
C GLY A 501 15.40 4.03 22.09
N ARG A 502 16.27 4.00 21.06
CA ARG A 502 17.29 5.04 20.87
C ARG A 502 16.65 6.32 20.33
N ARG A 503 17.16 7.45 20.81
CA ARG A 503 16.78 8.79 20.34
C ARG A 503 17.42 9.07 18.98
N VAL A 504 16.66 9.67 18.07
CA VAL A 504 17.04 10.04 16.71
C VAL A 504 16.41 11.38 16.33
N TYR A 505 16.89 12.00 15.26
CA TYR A 505 16.29 13.20 14.69
C TYR A 505 15.72 12.91 13.30
N VAL A 506 14.45 13.26 13.09
CA VAL A 506 13.75 13.10 11.82
C VAL A 506 13.50 14.46 11.19
N ARG A 507 13.61 14.52 9.86
CA ARG A 507 13.25 15.69 9.06
C ARG A 507 12.48 15.24 7.83
N SER A 508 11.36 15.91 7.56
CA SER A 508 10.55 15.62 6.39
C SER A 508 11.10 16.36 5.17
N PHE A 509 10.89 15.81 3.98
CA PHE A 509 11.24 16.41 2.69
C PHE A 509 10.14 16.09 1.67
N GLY A 510 10.20 16.69 0.48
CA GLY A 510 9.27 16.36 -0.60
C GLY A 510 9.31 14.88 -0.98
N PHE A 511 10.49 14.27 -0.93
CA PHE A 511 10.73 12.85 -1.20
C PHE A 511 10.56 11.92 0.02
N GLY A 512 9.94 12.40 1.09
CA GLY A 512 9.70 11.66 2.33
C GLY A 512 10.65 12.03 3.48
N ASN A 513 10.39 11.43 4.65
CA ASN A 513 11.16 11.63 5.87
C ASN A 513 12.54 10.99 5.78
N ARG A 514 13.52 11.67 6.37
CA ARG A 514 14.88 11.14 6.61
C ARG A 514 15.18 11.17 8.09
N VAL A 515 15.94 10.18 8.54
CA VAL A 515 16.34 10.03 9.93
C VAL A 515 17.85 10.00 10.05
N SER A 516 18.36 10.57 11.13
CA SER A 516 19.78 10.55 11.50
C SER A 516 19.93 10.53 13.02
N THR A 517 21.15 10.37 13.51
CA THR A 517 21.48 10.32 14.95
C THR A 517 21.22 11.65 15.67
N GLY A 518 21.22 12.78 14.96
CA GLY A 518 20.94 14.09 15.52
C GLY A 518 20.73 15.19 14.48
N GLU A 519 20.31 16.38 14.94
CA GLU A 519 20.05 17.53 14.05
C GLU A 519 21.31 18.03 13.35
N GLU A 520 22.44 18.09 14.05
CA GLU A 520 23.72 18.52 13.47
C GLU A 520 24.14 17.59 12.34
N ARG A 521 24.07 16.27 12.56
CA ARG A 521 24.35 15.26 11.54
C ARG A 521 23.40 15.37 10.35
N MET A 522 22.09 15.55 10.61
CA MET A 522 21.10 15.82 9.56
C MET A 522 21.45 17.07 8.75
N ASN A 523 21.96 18.14 9.38
CA ASN A 523 22.39 19.36 8.70
C ASN A 523 23.69 19.19 7.91
N VAL A 524 24.58 18.27 8.29
CA VAL A 524 25.76 17.92 7.49
C VAL A 524 25.35 17.14 6.24
N LEU A 525 24.45 16.16 6.38
CA LEU A 525 24.03 15.28 5.29
C LEU A 525 23.07 15.95 4.32
N LEU A 526 22.11 16.71 4.85
CA LEU A 526 21.12 17.47 4.10
C LEU A 526 21.10 18.92 4.61
N PRO A 527 22.08 19.74 4.18
CA PRO A 527 22.20 21.13 4.60
C PRO A 527 20.94 21.92 4.31
N ARG A 528 20.54 22.74 5.28
CA ARG A 528 19.54 23.79 5.01
C ARG A 528 20.15 24.77 4.02
N ARG A 529 19.49 24.91 2.87
CA ARG A 529 19.91 25.86 1.85
C ARG A 529 19.41 27.24 2.23
N ALA A 530 20.28 28.25 2.12
CA ALA A 530 19.84 29.63 2.25
C ALA A 530 18.81 29.93 1.14
N PRO A 531 17.70 30.60 1.46
CA PRO A 531 16.69 30.96 0.48
C PRO A 531 17.19 32.17 -0.32
N VAL A 532 18.08 31.91 -1.28
CA VAL A 532 18.64 32.92 -2.19
C VAL A 532 18.49 32.45 -3.64
N LEU A 533 18.30 33.39 -4.55
CA LEU A 533 18.24 33.11 -5.99
C LEU A 533 19.59 32.61 -6.49
N ARG A 534 19.56 31.76 -7.52
CA ARG A 534 20.75 31.18 -8.13
C ARG A 534 20.77 31.41 -9.64
N ASP A 535 21.97 31.27 -10.19
CA ASP A 535 22.21 31.43 -11.63
C ASP A 535 22.25 30.07 -12.37
N ASP A 536 22.17 28.94 -11.65
CA ASP A 536 22.43 27.59 -12.15
C ASP A 536 21.19 26.67 -12.20
N TYR A 537 19.98 27.23 -12.29
CA TYR A 537 18.77 26.45 -12.51
C TYR A 537 18.75 25.81 -13.92
N GLU A 538 18.32 24.55 -14.02
CA GLU A 538 18.28 23.80 -15.28
C GLU A 538 16.91 23.90 -15.98
N PHE A 539 15.82 23.94 -15.21
CA PHE A 539 14.45 23.87 -15.72
C PHE A 539 13.65 25.15 -15.48
N VAL A 540 14.24 26.13 -14.80
CA VAL A 540 13.63 27.42 -14.48
C VAL A 540 14.59 28.54 -14.85
N ARG A 541 14.07 29.61 -15.47
CA ARG A 541 14.82 30.85 -15.66
C ARG A 541 14.27 31.92 -14.75
N VAL A 542 15.17 32.66 -14.10
CA VAL A 542 14.82 33.81 -13.27
C VAL A 542 15.41 35.10 -13.84
N ARG A 543 14.65 36.18 -13.80
CA ARG A 543 15.13 37.53 -14.14
C ARG A 543 14.65 38.51 -13.08
N ARG A 544 15.58 39.26 -12.51
CA ARG A 544 15.27 40.37 -11.59
C ARG A 544 15.26 41.69 -12.35
N ASP A 545 14.24 42.50 -12.12
CA ASP A 545 14.12 43.86 -12.63
C ASP A 545 13.66 44.78 -11.49
N GLY A 546 14.62 45.43 -10.81
CA GLY A 546 14.34 46.18 -9.58
C GLY A 546 13.73 45.30 -8.49
N HIS A 547 12.48 45.59 -8.14
CA HIS A 547 11.66 44.88 -7.15
C HIS A 547 10.77 43.77 -7.75
N LEU A 548 10.86 43.54 -9.06
CA LEU A 548 10.13 42.51 -9.79
C LEU A 548 11.01 41.26 -10.01
N LEU A 549 10.45 40.09 -9.74
CA LEU A 549 11.02 38.80 -10.12
C LEU A 549 10.19 38.16 -11.23
N GLU A 550 10.80 37.87 -12.37
CA GLU A 550 10.20 37.06 -13.42
C GLU A 550 10.74 35.63 -13.32
N VAL A 551 9.83 34.65 -13.28
CA VAL A 551 10.10 33.22 -13.19
C VAL A 551 9.51 32.54 -14.41
N THR A 552 10.32 31.83 -15.18
CA THR A 552 9.90 31.11 -16.39
C THR A 552 10.15 29.63 -16.23
N ILE A 553 9.11 28.80 -16.35
CA ILE A 553 9.25 27.34 -16.46
C ILE A 553 9.82 27.05 -17.85
N ASP A 554 11.00 26.44 -17.94
CA ASP A 554 11.75 26.29 -19.19
C ASP A 554 11.82 24.83 -19.66
N ARG A 555 10.66 24.25 -19.94
CA ARG A 555 10.53 22.90 -20.53
C ARG A 555 9.57 22.90 -21.72
N PRO A 556 9.78 23.76 -22.74
CA PRO A 556 8.79 24.00 -23.80
C PRO A 556 8.48 22.72 -24.61
N ASP A 557 9.48 21.87 -24.83
CA ASP A 557 9.33 20.59 -25.54
C ASP A 557 8.44 19.58 -24.80
N GLN A 558 8.20 19.78 -23.50
CA GLN A 558 7.27 19.01 -22.67
C GLN A 558 6.07 19.86 -22.24
N ARG A 559 5.77 20.94 -22.97
CA ARG A 559 4.69 21.90 -22.69
C ARG A 559 4.74 22.42 -21.25
N ASN A 560 5.95 22.66 -20.75
CA ASN A 560 6.22 23.14 -19.40
C ASN A 560 5.60 22.28 -18.28
N SER A 561 5.35 20.99 -18.55
CA SER A 561 4.95 20.04 -17.52
C SER A 561 6.05 19.90 -16.46
N LEU A 562 5.68 19.63 -15.20
CA LEU A 562 6.64 19.53 -14.10
C LEU A 562 6.90 18.07 -13.74
N HIS A 563 8.19 17.77 -13.65
CA HIS A 563 8.73 16.57 -13.02
C HIS A 563 9.35 16.96 -11.66
N PRO A 564 9.80 16.02 -10.83
CA PRO A 564 10.20 16.35 -9.46
C PRO A 564 11.30 17.42 -9.35
N GLN A 565 12.33 17.37 -10.19
CA GLN A 565 13.42 18.34 -10.18
C GLN A 565 12.97 19.76 -10.55
N ALA A 566 12.09 19.91 -11.55
CA ALA A 566 11.52 21.22 -11.89
C ALA A 566 10.63 21.77 -10.76
N ASN A 567 9.95 20.91 -10.00
CA ASN A 567 9.22 21.35 -8.81
C ASN A 567 10.18 21.86 -7.72
N ASP A 568 11.28 21.14 -7.46
CA ASP A 568 12.28 21.56 -6.45
C ASP A 568 12.95 22.88 -6.81
N GLU A 569 13.22 23.15 -8.09
CA GLU A 569 13.77 24.43 -8.54
C GLU A 569 12.78 25.59 -8.32
N LEU A 570 11.51 25.40 -8.70
CA LEU A 570 10.47 26.40 -8.45
C LEU A 570 10.28 26.65 -6.95
N ASP A 571 10.33 25.60 -6.12
CA ASP A 571 10.27 25.75 -4.66
C ASP A 571 11.42 26.58 -4.10
N GLN A 572 12.64 26.33 -4.57
CA GLN A 572 13.82 27.12 -4.21
C GLN A 572 13.70 28.58 -4.66
N VAL A 573 13.20 28.83 -5.88
CA VAL A 573 12.96 30.19 -6.38
C VAL A 573 11.94 30.92 -5.52
N PHE A 574 10.83 30.27 -5.16
CA PHE A 574 9.82 30.91 -4.33
C PHE A 574 10.26 31.06 -2.87
N ASP A 575 11.03 30.14 -2.31
CA ASP A 575 11.66 30.33 -0.99
C ASP A 575 12.55 31.57 -1.00
N ALA A 576 13.41 31.71 -2.02
CA ALA A 576 14.26 32.87 -2.18
C ALA A 576 13.46 34.17 -2.39
N TYR A 577 12.43 34.11 -3.24
CA TYR A 577 11.52 35.23 -3.44
C TYR A 577 10.91 35.66 -2.12
N PHE A 578 10.26 34.77 -1.35
CA PHE A 578 9.59 35.17 -0.11
C PHE A 578 10.56 35.63 0.99
N ALA A 579 11.81 35.18 0.97
CA ALA A 579 12.83 35.60 1.93
C ALA A 579 13.50 36.95 1.60
N ASP A 580 13.62 37.33 0.33
CA ASP A 580 14.27 38.59 -0.09
C ASP A 580 13.34 39.80 0.11
N SER A 581 13.69 40.72 1.01
CA SER A 581 12.91 41.94 1.27
C SER A 581 12.93 42.95 0.11
N ASP A 582 13.87 42.84 -0.82
CA ASP A 582 13.98 43.73 -1.97
C ASP A 582 13.17 43.24 -3.17
N LEU A 583 12.57 42.04 -3.11
CA LEU A 583 11.63 41.56 -4.12
C LEU A 583 10.20 41.73 -3.62
N TRP A 584 9.37 42.46 -4.36
CA TRP A 584 8.03 42.83 -3.93
C TRP A 584 6.94 42.10 -4.71
N VAL A 585 7.15 41.85 -6.01
CA VAL A 585 6.18 41.16 -6.89
C VAL A 585 6.90 40.07 -7.69
N ALA A 586 6.26 38.93 -7.88
CA ALA A 586 6.73 37.88 -8.78
C ALA A 586 5.75 37.66 -9.95
N ILE A 587 6.27 37.35 -11.13
CA ILE A 587 5.50 36.84 -12.28
C ILE A 587 6.00 35.43 -12.59
N LEU A 588 5.09 34.47 -12.74
CA LEU A 588 5.36 33.13 -13.23
C LEU A 588 4.80 32.97 -14.65
N THR A 589 5.58 32.43 -15.58
CA THR A 589 5.17 32.13 -16.96
C THR A 589 5.78 30.80 -17.44
N GLY A 590 5.27 30.24 -18.55
CA GLY A 590 5.92 29.14 -19.27
C GLY A 590 6.82 29.66 -20.41
N ALA A 591 7.86 28.93 -20.77
CA ALA A 591 8.65 29.20 -21.96
C ALA A 591 7.89 28.81 -23.24
N GLY A 592 8.11 29.55 -24.33
CA GLY A 592 7.42 29.34 -25.61
C GLY A 592 6.01 29.95 -25.65
N ASP A 593 5.18 29.46 -26.57
CA ASP A 593 3.83 29.98 -26.86
C ASP A 593 2.73 28.89 -26.79
N GLN A 594 3.10 27.65 -26.48
CA GLN A 594 2.14 26.54 -26.43
C GLN A 594 1.43 26.44 -25.08
N ALA A 595 2.17 26.53 -23.97
CA ALA A 595 1.64 26.25 -22.66
C ALA A 595 2.31 27.09 -21.58
N PHE A 596 1.48 27.60 -20.67
CA PHE A 596 1.95 28.05 -19.36
C PHE A 596 2.51 26.85 -18.58
N CYS A 597 1.69 25.81 -18.43
CA CYS A 597 2.08 24.53 -17.85
C CYS A 597 1.01 23.47 -18.18
N ALA A 598 1.46 22.31 -18.65
CA ALA A 598 0.58 21.16 -18.90
C ALA A 598 0.33 20.26 -17.67
N GLY A 599 0.78 20.69 -16.48
CA GLY A 599 0.62 19.94 -15.23
C GLY A 599 1.72 18.92 -14.99
N ASN A 600 1.38 17.81 -14.34
CA ASN A 600 2.33 16.76 -14.00
C ASN A 600 2.87 16.05 -15.26
N ASP A 601 4.19 15.81 -15.31
CA ASP A 601 4.83 15.09 -16.42
C ASP A 601 4.44 13.60 -16.39
N LEU A 602 3.39 13.24 -17.14
CA LEU A 602 2.87 11.87 -17.19
C LEU A 602 3.84 10.89 -17.84
N LYS A 603 4.73 11.36 -18.74
CA LYS A 603 5.77 10.51 -19.33
C LYS A 603 6.82 10.16 -18.29
N TYR A 604 7.23 11.12 -17.46
CA TYR A 604 8.10 10.85 -16.32
C TYR A 604 7.40 9.93 -15.31
N SER A 605 6.13 10.19 -15.00
CA SER A 605 5.35 9.38 -14.04
C SER A 605 5.22 7.92 -14.48
N ALA A 606 5.04 7.68 -15.78
CA ALA A 606 4.98 6.33 -16.36
C ALA A 606 6.36 5.65 -16.49
N SER A 607 7.46 6.36 -16.26
CA SER A 607 8.81 5.80 -16.44
C SER A 607 9.27 4.88 -15.30
N GLY A 608 8.53 4.84 -14.18
CA GLY A 608 8.91 4.11 -12.97
C GLY A 608 10.00 4.77 -12.13
N LYS A 609 10.45 5.98 -12.52
CA LYS A 609 11.38 6.80 -11.72
C LYS A 609 10.70 7.30 -10.43
N PRO A 610 11.47 7.59 -9.37
CA PRO A 610 10.93 8.15 -8.14
C PRO A 610 10.17 9.46 -8.40
N MET A 611 8.97 9.58 -7.82
CA MET A 611 8.13 10.77 -7.90
C MET A 611 8.07 11.47 -6.54
N TRP A 612 8.22 12.79 -6.53
CA TRP A 612 8.00 13.61 -5.33
C TRP A 612 7.53 15.03 -5.69
N VAL A 613 6.99 15.71 -4.68
CA VAL A 613 6.58 17.12 -4.72
C VAL A 613 7.15 17.81 -3.47
N PRO A 614 7.70 19.02 -3.57
CA PRO A 614 8.22 19.77 -2.41
C PRO A 614 7.20 19.97 -1.30
N LYS A 615 7.67 20.34 -0.10
CA LYS A 615 6.78 20.57 1.07
C LYS A 615 5.73 21.65 0.78
N ASN A 616 6.11 22.69 0.04
CA ASN A 616 5.26 23.80 -0.34
C ASN A 616 4.34 23.49 -1.55
N GLY A 617 4.26 22.23 -1.98
CA GLY A 617 3.32 21.76 -2.99
C GLY A 617 3.86 21.84 -4.42
N PHE A 618 2.96 21.61 -5.38
CA PHE A 618 3.31 21.60 -6.80
C PHE A 618 3.78 23.01 -7.22
N ALA A 619 4.81 23.07 -8.06
CA ALA A 619 5.55 24.30 -8.39
C ALA A 619 6.07 25.09 -7.17
N GLY A 620 6.17 24.47 -5.99
CA GLY A 620 6.54 25.17 -4.75
C GLY A 620 5.50 26.19 -4.28
N LEU A 621 4.28 26.20 -4.83
CA LEU A 621 3.24 27.19 -4.54
C LEU A 621 1.96 26.57 -3.98
N THR A 622 1.52 25.43 -4.50
CA THR A 622 0.13 25.01 -4.27
C THR A 622 -0.19 24.56 -2.83
N SER A 623 0.83 24.34 -2.00
CA SER A 623 0.71 24.10 -0.56
C SER A 623 1.55 25.09 0.26
N ARG A 624 2.01 26.19 -0.34
CA ARG A 624 2.81 27.22 0.32
C ARG A 624 1.93 28.01 1.27
N ARG A 625 2.34 28.07 2.54
CA ARG A 625 1.69 28.89 3.56
C ARG A 625 2.33 30.27 3.61
N GLY A 626 1.56 31.29 3.98
CA GLY A 626 2.09 32.64 4.20
C GLY A 626 2.63 33.31 2.94
N MET A 627 1.92 33.18 1.81
CA MET A 627 2.24 33.90 0.57
C MET A 627 1.96 35.40 0.71
N THR A 628 2.75 36.10 1.51
CA THR A 628 2.53 37.50 1.86
C THR A 628 2.92 38.48 0.77
N LYS A 629 3.46 38.02 -0.37
CA LYS A 629 3.88 38.85 -1.49
C LYS A 629 3.21 38.41 -2.79
N PRO A 630 2.79 39.35 -3.66
CA PRO A 630 2.04 39.04 -4.88
C PRO A 630 2.78 38.11 -5.85
N VAL A 631 2.03 37.17 -6.42
CA VAL A 631 2.50 36.27 -7.48
C VAL A 631 1.47 36.31 -8.59
N ILE A 632 1.88 36.70 -9.79
CA ILE A 632 1.04 36.82 -10.98
C ILE A 632 1.34 35.64 -11.91
N ALA A 633 0.33 34.86 -12.29
CA ALA A 633 0.46 33.91 -13.38
C ALA A 633 0.26 34.64 -14.73
N ALA A 634 1.31 34.72 -15.55
CA ALA A 634 1.22 35.11 -16.94
C ALA A 634 0.97 33.85 -17.79
N VAL A 635 -0.30 33.54 -18.05
CA VAL A 635 -0.70 32.34 -18.76
C VAL A 635 -0.58 32.57 -20.27
N ASN A 636 0.48 32.04 -20.86
CA ASN A 636 0.85 32.19 -22.27
C ASN A 636 0.41 30.99 -23.14
N GLY A 637 -0.74 30.36 -22.84
CA GLY A 637 -1.22 29.18 -23.57
C GLY A 637 -2.04 28.23 -22.69
N PHE A 638 -1.86 26.93 -22.86
CA PHE A 638 -2.52 25.93 -22.01
C PHE A 638 -2.06 26.02 -20.53
N ALA A 639 -3.03 26.11 -19.62
CA ALA A 639 -2.88 25.88 -18.18
C ALA A 639 -3.81 24.73 -17.80
N VAL A 640 -3.31 23.49 -17.87
CA VAL A 640 -4.13 22.27 -17.73
C VAL A 640 -3.61 21.35 -16.65
N GLY A 641 -4.53 20.63 -16.00
CA GLY A 641 -4.26 19.83 -14.81
C GLY A 641 -3.53 20.64 -13.74
N GLY A 642 -2.41 20.12 -13.25
CA GLY A 642 -1.50 20.85 -12.35
C GLY A 642 -1.12 22.26 -12.81
N GLY A 643 -1.09 22.57 -14.10
CA GLY A 643 -0.86 23.94 -14.59
C GLY A 643 -1.99 24.91 -14.27
N CYS A 644 -3.23 24.44 -14.31
CA CYS A 644 -4.39 25.20 -13.82
C CYS A 644 -4.33 25.36 -12.29
N GLU A 645 -3.85 24.33 -11.58
CA GLU A 645 -3.69 24.37 -10.12
C GLU A 645 -2.62 25.38 -9.68
N ILE A 646 -1.54 25.54 -10.47
CA ILE A 646 -0.54 26.61 -10.28
C ILE A 646 -1.18 27.98 -10.47
N ALA A 647 -1.91 28.19 -11.57
CA ALA A 647 -2.57 29.47 -11.83
C ALA A 647 -3.57 29.84 -10.72
N LEU A 648 -4.35 28.87 -10.24
CA LEU A 648 -5.27 29.02 -9.10
C LEU A 648 -4.54 29.32 -7.77
N ALA A 649 -3.29 28.90 -7.62
CA ALA A 649 -2.48 29.19 -6.43
C ALA A 649 -1.80 30.56 -6.47
N CYS A 650 -1.67 31.17 -7.66
CA CYS A 650 -1.22 32.55 -7.79
C CYS A 650 -2.30 33.54 -7.32
N HIS A 651 -1.88 34.73 -6.90
CA HIS A 651 -2.80 35.77 -6.43
C HIS A 651 -3.59 36.40 -7.57
N LEU A 652 -2.97 36.51 -8.74
CA LEU A 652 -3.53 37.18 -9.91
C LEU A 652 -3.18 36.38 -11.17
N VAL A 653 -4.05 36.43 -12.17
CA VAL A 653 -3.87 35.74 -13.45
C VAL A 653 -4.07 36.73 -14.60
N VAL A 654 -3.05 36.83 -15.46
CA VAL A 654 -3.12 37.51 -16.76
C VAL A 654 -3.00 36.45 -17.84
N ALA A 655 -4.00 36.36 -18.72
CA ALA A 655 -4.04 35.32 -19.73
C ALA A 655 -3.93 35.89 -21.14
N ASP A 656 -3.18 35.19 -21.97
CA ASP A 656 -3.26 35.30 -23.43
C ASP A 656 -4.69 34.94 -23.90
N GLU A 657 -5.26 35.66 -24.86
CA GLU A 657 -6.58 35.38 -25.43
C GLU A 657 -6.75 33.93 -25.96
N ARG A 658 -5.65 33.26 -26.32
CA ARG A 658 -5.64 31.87 -26.78
C ARG A 658 -5.53 30.85 -25.65
N SER A 659 -5.38 31.29 -24.41
CA SER A 659 -5.22 30.41 -23.25
C SER A 659 -6.41 29.50 -23.03
N ARG A 660 -6.14 28.34 -22.43
CA ARG A 660 -7.17 27.36 -22.06
C ARG A 660 -6.88 26.82 -20.67
N PHE A 661 -7.92 26.79 -19.83
CA PHE A 661 -7.87 26.34 -18.43
C PHE A 661 -8.66 25.04 -18.27
N ALA A 662 -8.09 24.04 -17.60
CA ALA A 662 -8.81 22.80 -17.30
C ALA A 662 -8.21 22.02 -16.13
N LEU A 663 -9.06 21.31 -15.39
CA LEU A 663 -8.67 20.21 -14.50
C LEU A 663 -8.98 18.88 -15.22
N SER A 664 -8.06 18.43 -16.08
CA SER A 664 -8.27 17.31 -17.01
C SER A 664 -7.93 15.93 -16.46
N GLU A 665 -7.58 15.82 -15.18
CA GLU A 665 -7.05 14.61 -14.54
C GLU A 665 -7.99 13.40 -14.63
N VAL A 666 -9.32 13.63 -14.60
CA VAL A 666 -10.33 12.56 -14.75
C VAL A 666 -10.22 11.80 -16.09
N LYS A 667 -9.65 12.44 -17.13
CA LYS A 667 -9.45 11.80 -18.44
C LYS A 667 -8.27 10.83 -18.48
N VAL A 668 -7.46 10.79 -17.42
CA VAL A 668 -6.27 9.93 -17.30
C VAL A 668 -6.28 9.09 -16.02
N GLY A 669 -7.44 8.97 -15.36
CA GLY A 669 -7.57 8.18 -14.13
C GLY A 669 -6.94 8.84 -12.89
N LEU A 670 -6.80 10.16 -12.89
CA LEU A 670 -6.21 10.94 -11.79
C LEU A 670 -7.22 11.97 -11.24
N ALA A 671 -6.83 12.70 -10.20
CA ALA A 671 -7.58 13.82 -9.64
C ALA A 671 -6.68 15.05 -9.41
N ALA A 672 -7.24 16.27 -9.52
CA ALA A 672 -6.57 17.55 -9.30
C ALA A 672 -6.23 17.81 -7.80
N GLY A 673 -5.35 16.96 -7.28
CA GLY A 673 -5.00 16.88 -5.86
C GLY A 673 -3.97 17.91 -5.39
N ALA A 674 -3.37 18.71 -6.29
CA ALA A 674 -2.48 19.81 -5.89
C ALA A 674 -3.26 21.04 -5.41
N GLY A 675 -4.59 20.99 -5.37
CA GLY A 675 -5.46 22.00 -4.78
C GLY A 675 -6.57 22.48 -5.72
N GLY A 676 -6.64 22.00 -6.97
CA GLY A 676 -7.67 22.34 -7.93
C GLY A 676 -9.08 21.99 -7.44
N LEU A 677 -9.23 20.85 -6.76
CA LEU A 677 -10.50 20.44 -6.14
C LEU A 677 -10.95 21.33 -4.97
N VAL A 678 -10.06 22.18 -4.45
CA VAL A 678 -10.35 23.09 -3.33
C VAL A 678 -10.48 24.53 -3.85
N ARG A 679 -9.54 24.99 -4.67
CA ARG A 679 -9.45 26.38 -5.14
C ARG A 679 -10.44 26.69 -6.25
N LEU A 680 -10.67 25.79 -7.20
CA LEU A 680 -11.61 26.07 -8.29
C LEU A 680 -13.05 26.29 -7.78
N PRO A 681 -13.61 25.45 -6.88
CA PRO A 681 -14.94 25.70 -6.31
C PRO A 681 -15.05 26.96 -5.45
N ARG A 682 -13.93 27.51 -4.98
CA ARG A 682 -13.87 28.81 -4.27
C ARG A 682 -13.75 29.99 -5.22
N ALA A 683 -13.20 29.78 -6.42
CA ALA A 683 -12.91 30.84 -7.38
C ALA A 683 -14.07 31.12 -8.37
N VAL A 684 -14.87 30.11 -8.73
CA VAL A 684 -15.94 30.22 -9.74
C VAL A 684 -17.25 29.60 -9.24
N PRO A 685 -18.41 29.84 -9.89
CA PRO A 685 -19.68 29.24 -9.48
C PRO A 685 -19.59 27.72 -9.37
N LYS A 686 -20.07 27.19 -8.24
CA LYS A 686 -19.93 25.77 -7.86
C LYS A 686 -20.30 24.79 -8.98
N ASN A 687 -21.42 25.03 -9.67
CA ASN A 687 -21.88 24.13 -10.74
C ASN A 687 -20.92 24.12 -11.94
N ILE A 688 -20.33 25.26 -12.28
CA ILE A 688 -19.33 25.36 -13.36
C ILE A 688 -18.03 24.67 -12.92
N ALA A 689 -17.58 24.90 -11.67
CA ALA A 689 -16.42 24.20 -11.13
C ALA A 689 -16.61 22.68 -11.14
N THR A 690 -17.78 22.18 -10.70
CA THR A 690 -18.11 20.75 -10.72
C THR A 690 -18.15 20.21 -12.13
N GLU A 691 -18.75 20.92 -13.10
CA GLU A 691 -18.72 20.53 -14.51
C GLU A 691 -17.28 20.40 -15.03
N MET A 692 -16.44 21.41 -14.81
CA MET A 692 -15.03 21.39 -15.21
C MET A 692 -14.28 20.20 -14.60
N ILE A 693 -14.46 19.94 -13.30
CA ILE A 693 -13.80 18.85 -12.56
C ILE A 693 -14.26 17.47 -13.07
N LEU A 694 -15.56 17.26 -13.23
CA LEU A 694 -16.10 15.94 -13.58
C LEU A 694 -15.93 15.60 -15.07
N THR A 695 -15.89 16.60 -15.95
CA THR A 695 -15.78 16.40 -17.40
C THR A 695 -14.37 16.64 -17.95
N GLY A 696 -13.50 17.31 -17.18
CA GLY A 696 -12.22 17.81 -17.68
C GLY A 696 -12.37 18.79 -18.85
N ARG A 697 -13.46 19.58 -18.89
CA ARG A 697 -13.73 20.60 -19.91
C ARG A 697 -12.65 21.69 -19.88
N GLN A 698 -12.29 22.18 -21.07
CA GLN A 698 -11.44 23.36 -21.23
C GLN A 698 -12.30 24.62 -21.27
N VAL A 699 -11.89 25.64 -20.52
CA VAL A 699 -12.46 26.98 -20.47
C VAL A 699 -11.52 27.94 -21.22
N ALA A 700 -12.08 28.77 -22.11
CA ALA A 700 -11.34 29.78 -22.85
C ALA A 700 -11.06 31.04 -22.01
N ALA A 701 -10.10 31.87 -22.42
CA ALA A 701 -9.64 33.01 -21.63
C ALA A 701 -10.74 34.06 -21.36
N ASP A 702 -11.64 34.29 -22.33
CA ASP A 702 -12.79 35.18 -22.23
C ASP A 702 -13.84 34.65 -21.23
N GLU A 703 -14.14 33.36 -21.28
CA GLU A 703 -15.01 32.70 -20.31
C GLU A 703 -14.36 32.70 -18.91
N ALA A 704 -13.06 32.41 -18.82
CA ALA A 704 -12.32 32.45 -17.55
C ALA A 704 -12.32 33.85 -16.92
N LEU A 705 -12.23 34.91 -17.75
CA LEU A 705 -12.39 36.29 -17.31
C LEU A 705 -13.81 36.55 -16.79
N ALA A 706 -14.84 36.12 -17.53
CA ALA A 706 -16.24 36.28 -17.12
C ALA A 706 -16.59 35.54 -15.81
N LEU A 707 -15.91 34.43 -15.54
CA LEU A 707 -16.08 33.64 -14.32
C LEU A 707 -15.25 34.17 -13.13
N GLY A 708 -14.36 35.15 -13.34
CA GLY A 708 -13.47 35.69 -12.30
C GLY A 708 -12.21 34.85 -12.04
N LEU A 709 -11.93 33.84 -12.87
CA LEU A 709 -10.70 33.04 -12.80
C LEU A 709 -9.47 33.80 -13.33
N VAL A 710 -9.68 34.73 -14.28
CA VAL A 710 -8.64 35.55 -14.91
C VAL A 710 -8.92 37.03 -14.63
N ASN A 711 -7.89 37.80 -14.26
CA ASN A 711 -8.03 39.24 -14.00
C ASN A 711 -7.96 40.07 -15.29
N ARG A 712 -7.10 39.69 -16.25
CA ARG A 712 -6.91 40.39 -17.51
C ARG A 712 -6.67 39.42 -18.66
N VAL A 713 -7.33 39.67 -19.79
CA VAL A 713 -7.03 39.00 -21.05
C VAL A 713 -6.28 39.98 -21.96
N VAL A 714 -5.17 39.52 -22.53
CA VAL A 714 -4.32 40.34 -23.42
C VAL A 714 -4.15 39.68 -24.78
N GLN A 715 -3.63 40.45 -25.74
CA GLN A 715 -3.38 39.96 -27.10
C GLN A 715 -2.47 38.74 -27.11
N ALA A 716 -2.65 37.88 -28.10
CA ALA A 716 -1.82 36.68 -28.25
C ALA A 716 -0.32 37.01 -28.28
N GLY A 717 0.47 36.25 -27.54
CA GLY A 717 1.91 36.41 -27.33
C GLY A 717 2.31 37.43 -26.26
N THR A 718 1.36 38.16 -25.64
CA THR A 718 1.68 39.32 -24.77
C THR A 718 1.36 39.11 -23.29
N ALA A 719 1.08 37.88 -22.85
CA ALA A 719 0.74 37.57 -21.45
C ALA A 719 1.77 38.11 -20.43
N LEU A 720 3.07 37.94 -20.72
CA LEU A 720 4.14 38.42 -19.85
C LEU A 720 4.16 39.97 -19.77
N ASP A 721 3.94 40.66 -20.88
CA ASP A 721 3.90 42.13 -20.90
C ASP A 721 2.66 42.66 -20.16
N GLY A 722 1.51 41.99 -20.31
CA GLY A 722 0.32 42.27 -19.53
C GLY A 722 0.53 42.08 -18.02
N ALA A 723 1.26 41.01 -17.64
CA ALA A 723 1.62 40.77 -16.25
C ALA A 723 2.63 41.79 -15.72
N ARG A 724 3.59 42.25 -16.52
CA ARG A 724 4.50 43.37 -16.17
C ARG A 724 3.73 44.66 -15.93
N ALA A 725 2.75 44.98 -16.78
CA ALA A 725 1.91 46.15 -16.59
C ALA A 725 1.11 46.07 -15.28
N LEU A 726 0.52 44.91 -14.97
CA LEU A 726 -0.16 44.68 -13.69
C LEU A 726 0.80 44.74 -12.50
N ALA A 727 2.02 44.19 -12.64
CA ALA A 727 3.05 44.28 -11.60
C ALA A 727 3.48 45.73 -11.35
N ALA A 728 3.61 46.56 -12.40
CA ALA A 728 3.95 47.97 -12.27
C ALA A 728 2.91 48.75 -11.47
N GLU A 729 1.61 48.43 -11.64
CA GLU A 729 0.54 49.02 -10.83
C GLU A 729 0.66 48.64 -9.35
N ILE A 730 1.02 47.40 -9.05
CA ILE A 730 1.24 46.94 -7.67
C ILE A 730 2.47 47.62 -7.06
N LEU A 731 3.54 47.78 -7.85
CA LEU A 731 4.80 48.41 -7.43
C LEU A 731 4.67 49.93 -7.17
N ASP A 732 3.61 50.58 -7.68
CA ASP A 732 3.29 51.97 -7.34
C ASP A 732 2.74 52.10 -5.90
N GLY A 733 2.20 51.01 -5.35
CA GLY A 733 1.69 50.93 -3.97
C GLY A 733 2.76 50.57 -2.93
N SER A 734 2.46 50.83 -1.65
CA SER A 734 3.34 50.45 -0.54
C SER A 734 3.50 48.93 -0.46
N PRO A 735 4.72 48.38 -0.57
CA PRO A 735 4.97 46.95 -0.40
C PRO A 735 4.55 46.45 0.98
N THR A 736 4.72 47.24 2.05
CA THR A 736 4.23 46.88 3.39
C THR A 736 2.71 46.75 3.40
N SER A 737 1.98 47.70 2.81
CA SER A 737 0.51 47.70 2.77
C SER A 737 -0.02 46.52 1.94
N VAL A 738 0.61 46.23 0.80
CA VAL A 738 0.27 45.06 -0.04
C VAL A 738 0.45 43.76 0.74
N ARG A 739 1.57 43.62 1.45
CA ARG A 739 1.86 42.42 2.27
C ARG A 739 0.87 42.22 3.39
N VAL A 740 0.55 43.29 4.11
CA VAL A 740 -0.45 43.28 5.19
C VAL A 740 -1.83 42.94 4.65
N SER A 741 -2.20 43.48 3.47
CA SER A 741 -3.47 43.15 2.82
C SER A 741 -3.58 41.66 2.51
N LEU A 742 -2.55 41.06 1.90
CA LEU A 742 -2.53 39.62 1.62
C LEU A 742 -2.54 38.77 2.89
N ARG A 743 -1.82 39.20 3.94
CA ARG A 743 -1.81 38.51 5.24
C ARG A 743 -3.20 38.50 5.89
N LEU A 744 -3.88 39.64 5.95
CA LEU A 744 -5.22 39.75 6.53
C LEU A 744 -6.25 38.95 5.72
N MET A 745 -6.17 38.97 4.39
CA MET A 745 -7.02 38.13 3.53
C MET A 745 -6.83 36.64 3.84
N ALA A 746 -5.58 36.19 4.03
CA ALA A 746 -5.29 34.80 4.34
C ALA A 746 -5.70 34.39 5.76
N GLU A 747 -5.50 35.28 6.76
CA GLU A 747 -5.89 35.03 8.16
C GLU A 747 -7.42 34.94 8.32
N SER A 748 -8.19 35.63 7.48
CA SER A 748 -9.65 35.68 7.55
C SER A 748 -10.38 34.70 6.62
N GLU A 749 -9.69 34.08 5.64
CA GLU A 749 -10.33 33.23 4.59
C GLU A 749 -11.21 32.10 5.16
N GLY A 750 -10.87 31.56 6.33
CA GLY A 750 -11.58 30.45 6.97
C GLY A 750 -12.75 30.84 7.88
N ILE A 751 -12.98 32.14 8.12
CA ILE A 751 -13.96 32.64 9.07
C ILE A 751 -15.28 32.89 8.33
N ALA A 752 -16.31 32.14 8.69
CA ALA A 752 -17.59 32.17 7.97
C ALA A 752 -18.39 33.46 8.26
N ASP A 753 -18.34 33.96 9.50
CA ASP A 753 -19.02 35.21 9.87
C ASP A 753 -18.18 36.42 9.45
N THR A 754 -18.81 37.36 8.74
CA THR A 754 -18.10 38.52 8.20
C THR A 754 -17.63 39.48 9.29
N VAL A 755 -18.38 39.64 10.39
CA VAL A 755 -17.99 40.54 11.48
C VAL A 755 -16.85 39.91 12.28
N GLU A 756 -16.95 38.62 12.58
CA GLU A 756 -15.86 37.85 13.21
C GLU A 756 -14.58 37.91 12.34
N ALA A 757 -14.71 37.80 11.02
CA ALA A 757 -13.59 37.93 10.10
C ALA A 757 -12.92 39.32 10.13
N ILE A 758 -13.71 40.38 10.33
CA ILE A 758 -13.22 41.77 10.46
C ILE A 758 -12.57 42.00 11.83
N GLU A 759 -13.17 41.47 12.89
CA GLU A 759 -12.71 41.65 14.29
C GLU A 759 -11.59 40.68 14.67
N GLN A 760 -11.22 39.74 13.79
CA GLN A 760 -10.13 38.78 13.97
C GLN A 760 -8.84 39.51 14.40
N PRO A 761 -8.32 39.24 15.61
CA PRO A 761 -7.10 39.89 16.07
C PRO A 761 -5.91 39.57 15.14
N SER A 762 -5.25 40.60 14.62
CA SER A 762 -4.05 40.47 13.79
C SER A 762 -3.03 41.55 14.13
N SER A 763 -1.78 41.15 14.35
CA SER A 763 -0.67 42.09 14.52
C SER A 763 -0.32 42.85 13.25
N ALA A 764 -0.84 42.43 12.09
CA ALA A 764 -0.43 42.96 10.79
C ALA A 764 -0.78 44.45 10.61
N LEU A 765 -1.93 44.90 11.14
CA LEU A 765 -2.32 46.31 11.09
C LEU A 765 -1.50 47.17 12.05
N ASP A 766 -1.22 46.67 13.25
CA ASP A 766 -0.37 47.37 14.22
C ASP A 766 1.05 47.54 13.67
N GLU A 767 1.61 46.49 13.07
CA GLU A 767 2.90 46.52 12.36
C GLU A 767 2.90 47.53 11.20
N LEU A 768 1.80 47.63 10.43
CA LEU A 768 1.67 48.61 9.34
C LEU A 768 1.71 50.05 9.87
N MET A 769 0.96 50.34 10.93
CA MET A 769 0.80 51.71 11.45
C MET A 769 2.11 52.31 11.97
N VAL A 770 3.06 51.48 12.38
CA VAL A 770 4.39 51.91 12.84
C VAL A 770 5.48 51.81 11.76
N SER A 771 5.13 51.41 10.54
CA SER A 771 6.07 51.30 9.42
C SER A 771 6.47 52.66 8.81
N GLN A 772 7.66 52.72 8.21
CA GLN A 772 8.10 53.91 7.47
C GLN A 772 7.22 54.16 6.24
N ASP A 773 6.76 53.07 5.60
CA ASP A 773 5.86 53.14 4.46
C ASP A 773 4.53 53.84 4.82
N ALA A 774 3.94 53.58 5.99
CA ALA A 774 2.72 54.28 6.41
C ALA A 774 2.96 55.77 6.60
N PHE A 775 4.05 56.14 7.28
CA PHE A 775 4.44 57.53 7.47
C PHE A 775 4.72 58.25 6.14
N GLU A 776 5.47 57.60 5.25
CA GLU A 776 5.81 58.10 3.92
C GLU A 776 4.57 58.28 3.05
N GLY A 777 3.65 57.31 3.03
CA GLY A 777 2.41 57.39 2.27
C GLY A 777 1.56 58.59 2.67
N MET A 778 1.34 58.77 3.98
CA MET A 778 0.61 59.93 4.51
C MET A 778 1.31 61.25 4.19
N THR A 779 2.64 61.30 4.32
CA THR A 779 3.44 62.50 4.07
C THR A 779 3.46 62.88 2.59
N ALA A 780 3.70 61.91 1.70
CA ALA A 780 3.75 62.12 0.26
C ALA A 780 2.39 62.58 -0.30
N PHE A 781 1.30 61.99 0.21
CA PHE A 781 -0.07 62.41 -0.11
C PHE A 781 -0.32 63.86 0.30
N ALA A 782 0.02 64.24 1.54
CA ALA A 782 -0.13 65.62 2.02
C ALA A 782 0.72 66.62 1.21
N GLN A 783 1.90 66.20 0.75
CA GLN A 783 2.83 66.99 -0.06
C GLN A 783 2.56 66.96 -1.57
N LYS A 784 1.58 66.17 -2.04
CA LYS A 784 1.26 65.96 -3.47
C LYS A 784 2.46 65.52 -4.32
N ARG A 785 3.32 64.67 -3.75
CA ARG A 785 4.46 64.05 -4.45
C ARG A 785 4.28 62.55 -4.53
N ARG A 786 5.05 61.88 -5.40
CA ARG A 786 5.11 60.42 -5.40
C ARG A 786 5.78 59.92 -4.10
N PRO A 787 5.24 58.84 -3.50
CA PRO A 787 5.86 58.20 -2.35
C PRO A 787 7.15 57.47 -2.74
N LEU A 788 8.07 57.36 -1.78
CA LEU A 788 9.33 56.63 -1.90
C LEU A 788 9.35 55.45 -0.91
N TRP A 789 8.79 54.33 -1.35
CA TRP A 789 8.64 53.14 -0.52
C TRP A 789 9.97 52.55 -0.06
N LYS A 790 9.99 52.05 1.18
CA LYS A 790 11.18 51.47 1.84
C LYS A 790 11.00 50.02 2.24
N ASN A 791 9.75 49.51 2.29
CA ASN A 791 9.42 48.16 2.75
C ASN A 791 9.95 47.87 4.16
N ARG A 792 9.85 48.85 5.07
CA ARG A 792 10.33 48.79 6.46
C ARG A 792 9.45 49.58 7.41
#